data_AF-A0A816ZW36-F1
#
_entry.id   AF-A0A816ZW36-F1
#
_cell.length_a   1.000
_cell.length_b   1.000
_cell.length_c   1.000
_cell.angle_alpha   90.00
_cell.angle_beta   90.00
_cell.angle_gamma   90.00
#
_symmetry.space_group_name_H-M   'P 1'
#
loop_
_entity.id
_entity.type
_entity.pdbx_description
1 polymer ?
#
loop_
_entity_poly.entity_id
_entity_poly.type
_entity_poly.pdbx_seq_one_letter_code
_entity_poly.pdbx_strand_id
1 'polypeptide(L)'
;MAPTKKGRVSRSTRAGIIFPVTRMHRYLKVAPSAPKRVTKGAAIYLAAVAEYLVAEVLELSGNAARDNHRSRIIPRHVLLAVASDEELNKLLRGCVIPQGGVLPLIFPFLLPKHTGDSSDQSLSTASHTPRVTKKAAASRSTKSSVTRKPALTKGLGSFTVYDSPKTKAAALKGTAVTTLSERLTVVQGSIVNIKADAIIHPTSTSLNMGGEVGHALAKAGGKELRDALSQAAQTKSIPNVGDVVITDAPNLSATHLIHVNSPTWNASAQEQCISDLDKATLNILTLADEQGLTSVAIPSVSSGNAGFPKQTAAQTILAGLSKYFRQTATTKLQQVFFVLYDAESVNVYTTELQQLPSHLMAQEEPKSIDLEDTFFHYRQTSKQYVLKLSSTSLSIIPKYDDNQDRVSSINKTRVIPIDDIYGCLCMKSAKISNECYLTFYLYIFKRSNIISGILSKTPELNRTQLTYGYGKYNDYETNSAEIIRWHRSVSQAICLRRNLPLDIMIKNRDKRALVLVNPAGGAGKAYRLVMEYVVGVWSEAEFQYHIVLTEYAGHAHNYVKSLELSEWNGIVVASGDGLVYEVINGLMSRNDWQAALKLPIGHLPCGSGNAFITSIVRHSGRPIAASVEQFVVQSAILIATHQVIPFDMAVIDMCDGQRVFSFLSISWGVVADVDYESEKYRFLGETRFTIEAVKNIIRPRFYDGYIDYLPYDTTDGTIQMNYTTSDLAITKIHQHLLPINEPIPIDPATSKWRRIEGPFASVLITSKSAISKDAISTPQSTLTDGYLTLQLIRFDSSIRMNLTKAFTKLPEGKHFDCDFVESMRIRAFRVVPLGTTGNLMIDGERVPYNSIQGEILPSIGLCMGKQPRINLN
;
A
#
# COMPACT_ATOMS: atom_id res chain seq x y z
N MET A 1 42.22 75.67 11.29
CA MET A 1 41.67 74.66 10.36
C MET A 1 40.83 73.66 11.16
N ALA A 2 39.61 73.35 10.70
CA ALA A 2 38.62 72.54 11.41
C ALA A 2 38.68 71.03 11.03
N PRO A 3 38.26 70.10 11.92
CA PRO A 3 38.40 68.66 11.72
C PRO A 3 37.29 68.04 10.85
N THR A 4 37.66 67.12 9.96
CA THR A 4 36.77 66.40 9.02
C THR A 4 35.93 65.31 9.72
N LYS A 5 34.60 65.29 9.48
CA LYS A 5 33.63 64.32 10.03
C LYS A 5 33.87 62.89 9.52
N LYS A 6 33.97 61.90 10.43
CA LYS A 6 34.00 60.45 10.12
C LYS A 6 32.66 59.97 9.50
N GLY A 7 32.74 59.24 8.39
CA GLY A 7 31.59 58.66 7.67
C GLY A 7 30.81 57.59 8.45
N ARG A 8 29.51 57.45 8.18
CA ARG A 8 28.58 56.57 8.91
C ARG A 8 28.71 55.12 8.43
N VAL A 9 29.39 54.27 9.19
CA VAL A 9 29.60 52.84 8.87
C VAL A 9 28.30 52.01 9.03
N SER A 10 27.98 51.17 8.04
CA SER A 10 26.78 50.32 8.03
C SER A 10 26.83 49.23 9.13
N ARG A 11 25.67 48.72 9.55
CA ARG A 11 25.59 47.65 10.57
C ARG A 11 26.22 46.33 10.10
N SER A 12 26.11 46.01 8.81
CA SER A 12 26.77 44.83 8.21
C SER A 12 28.29 44.99 8.21
N THR A 13 28.79 46.16 7.78
CA THR A 13 30.23 46.47 7.78
C THR A 13 30.82 46.46 9.19
N ARG A 14 30.08 46.95 10.20
CA ARG A 14 30.51 46.87 11.61
C ARG A 14 30.50 45.44 12.15
N ALA A 15 29.63 44.57 11.64
CA ALA A 15 29.53 43.18 12.05
C ALA A 15 30.43 42.23 11.23
N GLY A 16 31.15 42.74 10.21
CA GLY A 16 32.07 41.96 9.39
C GLY A 16 31.40 40.97 8.44
N ILE A 17 30.12 41.15 8.11
CA ILE A 17 29.34 40.25 7.25
C ILE A 17 28.85 40.96 6.00
N ILE A 18 28.77 40.22 4.89
CA ILE A 18 28.33 40.70 3.57
C ILE A 18 26.80 40.85 3.55
N PHE A 19 26.07 39.94 4.20
CA PHE A 19 24.61 39.91 4.20
C PHE A 19 24.00 41.13 4.93
N PRO A 20 22.85 41.65 4.47
CA PRO A 20 22.29 42.90 4.96
C PRO A 20 21.56 42.75 6.30
N VAL A 21 22.29 42.97 7.42
CA VAL A 21 21.78 42.88 8.80
C VAL A 21 20.53 43.72 9.04
N THR A 22 20.50 44.94 8.49
CA THR A 22 19.37 45.84 8.69
C THR A 22 18.10 45.34 8.00
N ARG A 23 18.25 44.65 6.85
CA ARG A 23 17.13 44.04 6.12
C ARG A 23 16.60 42.82 6.87
N MET A 24 17.50 41.96 7.38
CA MET A 24 17.13 40.82 8.21
C MET A 24 16.40 41.25 9.49
N HIS A 25 16.86 42.31 10.15
CA HIS A 25 16.17 42.86 11.34
C HIS A 25 14.74 43.32 11.04
N ARG A 26 14.51 43.89 9.86
CA ARG A 26 13.16 44.30 9.42
C ARG A 26 12.27 43.09 9.16
N TYR A 27 12.75 42.06 8.47
CA TYR A 27 11.96 40.86 8.20
C TYR A 27 11.61 40.10 9.48
N LEU A 28 12.54 39.99 10.42
CA LEU A 28 12.28 39.39 11.73
C LEU A 28 11.19 40.10 12.55
N LYS A 29 10.94 41.40 12.29
CA LYS A 29 9.89 42.16 12.96
C LYS A 29 8.51 42.02 12.31
N VAL A 30 8.45 41.66 11.02
CA VAL A 30 7.21 41.61 10.23
C VAL A 30 6.71 40.16 10.07
N ALA A 31 7.49 39.17 10.48
CA ALA A 31 7.08 37.77 10.43
C ALA A 31 5.83 37.50 11.31
N PRO A 32 4.85 36.68 10.86
CA PRO A 32 3.63 36.38 11.62
C PRO A 32 3.88 35.77 13.02
N SER A 33 5.02 35.10 13.18
CA SER A 33 5.48 34.48 14.43
C SER A 33 6.45 35.35 15.22
N ALA A 34 6.61 36.63 14.87
CA ALA A 34 7.63 37.49 15.45
C ALA A 34 7.36 37.79 16.94
N PRO A 35 8.36 37.60 17.83
CA PRO A 35 8.23 37.99 19.23
C PRO A 35 8.11 39.52 19.35
N LYS A 36 7.43 40.00 20.42
CA LYS A 36 7.17 41.43 20.67
C LYS A 36 8.44 42.34 20.62
N ARG A 37 9.64 41.77 20.79
CA ARG A 37 10.92 42.49 20.72
C ARG A 37 11.99 41.67 19.98
N VAL A 38 12.59 42.27 18.95
CA VAL A 38 13.71 41.68 18.19
C VAL A 38 15.00 42.46 18.47
N THR A 39 16.00 41.78 19.06
CA THR A 39 17.31 42.38 19.37
C THR A 39 18.16 42.57 18.11
N LYS A 40 19.15 43.47 18.17
CA LYS A 40 20.12 43.66 17.06
C LYS A 40 20.98 42.40 16.85
N GLY A 41 21.31 41.70 17.94
CA GLY A 41 22.09 40.46 17.91
C GLY A 41 21.40 39.35 17.11
N ALA A 42 20.08 39.18 17.27
CA ALA A 42 19.33 38.18 16.51
C ALA A 42 19.42 38.40 14.98
N ALA A 43 19.38 39.66 14.53
CA ALA A 43 19.52 39.96 13.11
C ALA A 43 20.95 39.79 12.58
N ILE A 44 21.97 40.02 13.42
CA ILE A 44 23.36 39.74 13.05
C ILE A 44 23.57 38.22 12.95
N TYR A 45 23.07 37.46 13.93
CA TYR A 45 23.17 36.00 13.94
C TYR A 45 22.49 35.38 12.73
N LEU A 46 21.24 35.75 12.44
CA LEU A 46 20.54 35.21 11.28
C LEU A 46 21.22 35.59 9.96
N ALA A 47 21.73 36.81 9.84
CA ALA A 47 22.48 37.23 8.65
C ALA A 47 23.78 36.42 8.49
N ALA A 48 24.49 36.12 9.59
CA ALA A 48 25.70 35.31 9.58
C ALA A 48 25.41 33.84 9.23
N VAL A 49 24.36 33.24 9.78
CA VAL A 49 23.94 31.87 9.45
C VAL A 49 23.51 31.77 7.99
N ALA A 50 22.74 32.74 7.48
CA ALA A 50 22.35 32.76 6.08
C ALA A 50 23.56 32.94 5.14
N GLU A 51 24.54 33.76 5.54
CA GLU A 51 25.79 33.92 4.79
C GLU A 51 26.61 32.63 4.75
N TYR A 52 26.73 31.94 5.89
CA TYR A 52 27.41 30.65 5.97
C TYR A 52 26.75 29.59 5.09
N LEU A 53 25.43 29.42 5.19
CA LEU A 53 24.69 28.44 4.40
C LEU A 53 24.80 28.73 2.89
N VAL A 54 24.74 30.00 2.49
CA VAL A 54 24.89 30.37 1.08
C VAL A 54 26.32 30.15 0.60
N ALA A 55 27.33 30.40 1.43
CA ALA A 55 28.72 30.11 1.10
C ALA A 55 28.93 28.61 0.85
N GLU A 56 28.42 27.75 1.74
CA GLU A 56 28.53 26.29 1.64
C GLU A 56 27.86 25.76 0.37
N VAL A 57 26.61 26.19 0.12
CA VAL A 57 25.87 25.81 -1.09
C VAL A 57 26.63 26.28 -2.34
N LEU A 58 27.20 27.48 -2.35
CA LEU A 58 27.94 28.01 -3.50
C LEU A 58 29.27 27.30 -3.73
N GLU A 59 29.97 26.89 -2.67
CA GLU A 59 31.21 26.12 -2.76
C GLU A 59 30.96 24.75 -3.39
N LEU A 60 30.00 24.00 -2.85
CA LEU A 60 29.59 22.70 -3.38
C LEU A 60 29.03 22.80 -4.81
N SER A 61 28.22 23.84 -5.08
CA SER A 61 27.72 24.11 -6.44
C SER A 61 28.84 24.49 -7.41
N GLY A 62 29.90 25.14 -6.91
CA GLY A 62 31.11 25.46 -7.67
C GLY A 62 31.90 24.21 -8.04
N ASN A 63 32.03 23.27 -7.11
CA ASN A 63 32.63 21.96 -7.36
C ASN A 63 31.82 21.18 -8.39
N ALA A 64 30.50 21.06 -8.19
CA ALA A 64 29.61 20.42 -9.14
C ALA A 64 29.66 21.08 -10.54
N ALA A 65 29.83 22.40 -10.63
CA ALA A 65 30.01 23.09 -11.91
C ALA A 65 31.33 22.71 -12.58
N ARG A 66 32.43 22.62 -11.82
CA ARG A 66 33.75 22.23 -12.30
C ARG A 66 33.78 20.78 -12.78
N ASP A 67 33.11 19.87 -12.07
CA ASP A 67 32.99 18.46 -12.43
C ASP A 67 32.21 18.27 -13.73
N ASN A 68 31.26 19.16 -14.00
CA ASN A 68 30.55 19.23 -15.28
C ASN A 68 31.30 20.05 -16.36
N HIS A 69 32.57 20.38 -16.13
CA HIS A 69 33.43 21.19 -17.00
C HIS A 69 32.83 22.56 -17.39
N ARG A 70 32.11 23.20 -16.46
CA ARG A 70 31.52 24.53 -16.64
C ARG A 70 32.15 25.52 -15.66
N SER A 71 32.46 26.72 -16.16
CA SER A 71 32.96 27.84 -15.34
C SER A 71 31.85 28.69 -14.71
N ARG A 72 30.58 28.34 -14.95
CA ARG A 72 29.39 29.05 -14.46
C ARG A 72 28.51 28.09 -13.66
N ILE A 73 28.15 28.49 -12.45
CA ILE A 73 27.12 27.82 -11.65
C ILE A 73 25.75 28.09 -12.31
N ILE A 74 25.03 27.03 -12.65
CA ILE A 74 23.64 27.06 -13.12
C ILE A 74 22.75 26.33 -12.11
N PRO A 75 21.41 26.50 -12.14
CA PRO A 75 20.51 25.88 -11.16
C PRO A 75 20.67 24.35 -11.03
N ARG A 76 21.09 23.67 -12.11
CA ARG A 76 21.44 22.24 -12.08
C ARG A 76 22.56 21.91 -11.09
N HIS A 77 23.61 22.72 -11.04
CA HIS A 77 24.75 22.48 -10.15
C HIS A 77 24.35 22.68 -8.69
N VAL A 78 23.44 23.63 -8.42
CA VAL A 78 22.87 23.82 -7.07
C VAL A 78 22.04 22.60 -6.67
N LEU A 79 21.23 22.05 -7.57
CA LEU A 79 20.48 20.83 -7.29
C LEU A 79 21.40 19.64 -6.99
N LEU A 80 22.44 19.44 -7.79
CA LEU A 80 23.40 18.36 -7.58
C LEU A 80 24.13 18.52 -6.25
N ALA A 81 24.63 19.73 -5.95
CA ALA A 81 25.32 20.03 -4.70
C ALA A 81 24.44 19.79 -3.47
N VAL A 82 23.19 20.28 -3.48
CA VAL A 82 22.26 20.08 -2.36
C VAL A 82 21.89 18.62 -2.20
N ALA A 83 21.69 17.87 -3.28
CA ALA A 83 21.27 16.47 -3.18
C ALA A 83 22.40 15.49 -2.84
N SER A 84 23.64 15.84 -3.18
CA SER A 84 24.83 15.06 -2.83
C SER A 84 25.29 15.27 -1.39
N ASP A 85 24.84 16.35 -0.73
CA ASP A 85 25.13 16.64 0.67
C ASP A 85 23.94 16.28 1.57
N GLU A 86 24.13 15.39 2.54
CA GLU A 86 23.03 14.86 3.37
C GLU A 86 22.38 15.95 4.23
N GLU A 87 23.17 16.87 4.78
CA GLU A 87 22.69 17.91 5.68
C GLU A 87 21.91 18.98 4.93
N LEU A 88 22.43 19.44 3.78
CA LEU A 88 21.74 20.40 2.91
C LEU A 88 20.50 19.80 2.26
N ASN A 89 20.53 18.53 1.84
CA ASN A 89 19.36 17.84 1.30
C ASN A 89 18.25 17.72 2.35
N LYS A 90 18.63 17.49 3.61
CA LYS A 90 17.68 17.47 4.74
C LYS A 90 17.15 18.87 5.06
N LEU A 91 18.01 19.89 5.09
CA LEU A 91 17.64 21.27 5.39
C LEU A 91 16.70 21.85 4.32
N LEU A 92 16.93 21.51 3.04
CA LEU A 92 16.16 21.99 1.89
C LEU A 92 15.14 20.95 1.39
N ARG A 93 14.80 19.95 2.23
CA ARG A 93 13.83 18.90 1.89
C ARG A 93 12.46 19.51 1.60
N GLY A 94 12.06 19.50 0.33
CA GLY A 94 10.81 20.10 -0.16
C GLY A 94 10.97 21.45 -0.86
N CYS A 95 12.19 22.00 -0.95
CA CYS A 95 12.47 23.17 -1.78
C CYS A 95 12.67 22.76 -3.25
N VAL A 96 11.93 23.39 -4.16
CA VAL A 96 12.10 23.19 -5.60
C VAL A 96 13.15 24.17 -6.13
N ILE A 97 14.21 23.67 -6.75
CA ILE A 97 15.21 24.49 -7.46
C ILE A 97 14.76 24.60 -8.92
N PRO A 98 14.15 25.73 -9.35
CA PRO A 98 13.64 25.87 -10.70
C PRO A 98 14.79 25.78 -11.72
N GLN A 99 14.55 25.11 -12.84
CA GLN A 99 15.56 24.82 -13.88
C GLN A 99 16.71 23.90 -13.41
N GLY A 100 16.60 23.30 -12.22
CA GLY A 100 17.55 22.31 -11.71
C GLY A 100 17.46 20.94 -12.38
N GLY A 101 16.35 20.64 -13.07
CA GLY A 101 16.08 19.31 -13.64
C GLY A 101 15.84 18.25 -12.57
N VAL A 102 15.94 16.97 -12.94
CA VAL A 102 15.76 15.82 -12.03
C VAL A 102 17.10 15.13 -11.80
N LEU A 103 17.43 14.71 -10.58
CA LEU A 103 18.65 13.92 -10.35
C LEU A 103 18.56 12.60 -11.16
N PRO A 104 19.59 12.27 -11.95
CA PRO A 104 19.56 11.05 -12.73
C PRO A 104 19.79 9.89 -11.76
N LEU A 105 18.75 9.11 -11.54
CA LEU A 105 18.85 7.86 -10.79
C LEU A 105 19.31 6.79 -11.78
N ILE A 106 20.62 6.76 -12.05
CA ILE A 106 21.22 5.71 -12.87
C ILE A 106 21.28 4.47 -11.98
N PHE A 107 20.43 3.49 -12.24
CA PHE A 107 20.49 2.22 -11.56
C PHE A 107 21.92 1.65 -11.69
N PRO A 108 22.53 1.10 -10.64
CA PRO A 108 23.93 0.67 -10.65
C PRO A 108 24.30 -0.27 -11.80
N PHE A 109 23.32 -1.01 -12.35
CA PHE A 109 23.52 -1.91 -13.49
C PHE A 109 23.70 -1.20 -14.85
N LEU A 110 23.31 0.07 -14.97
CA LEU A 110 23.42 0.90 -16.18
C LEU A 110 24.78 1.60 -16.29
N LEU A 111 25.60 1.55 -15.24
CA LEU A 111 26.98 2.01 -15.31
C LEU A 111 27.80 0.99 -16.12
N PRO A 112 28.64 1.42 -17.08
CA PRO A 112 29.55 0.52 -17.76
C PRO A 112 30.41 -0.23 -16.74
N LYS A 113 30.48 -1.56 -16.83
CA LYS A 113 31.48 -2.33 -16.08
C LYS A 113 32.85 -1.88 -16.57
N HIS A 114 33.59 -1.14 -15.75
CA HIS A 114 34.97 -0.76 -16.06
C HIS A 114 35.80 -2.04 -16.21
N THR A 115 36.23 -2.32 -17.43
CA THR A 115 37.28 -3.30 -17.72
C THR A 115 38.63 -2.64 -17.45
N GLY A 116 39.28 -3.09 -16.37
CA GLY A 116 40.72 -3.07 -16.06
C GLY A 116 41.53 -1.80 -16.35
N ASP A 117 42.01 -1.15 -15.29
CA ASP A 117 43.46 -1.18 -15.02
C ASP A 117 43.75 -0.94 -13.53
N SER A 118 44.64 -1.75 -12.99
CA SER A 118 45.09 -1.77 -11.61
C SER A 118 46.11 -0.67 -11.33
N SER A 119 45.81 0.22 -10.40
CA SER A 119 46.82 0.87 -9.54
C SER A 119 46.18 1.38 -8.25
N ASP A 120 46.75 0.95 -7.13
CA ASP A 120 46.48 1.38 -5.75
C ASP A 120 46.18 2.88 -5.58
N GLN A 121 45.17 3.20 -4.77
CA GLN A 121 45.38 4.00 -3.54
C GLN A 121 44.11 4.08 -2.68
N SER A 122 44.27 3.63 -1.44
CA SER A 122 43.43 3.88 -0.27
C SER A 122 43.20 5.37 0.00
N LEU A 123 42.00 5.76 0.45
CA LEU A 123 41.71 7.04 1.10
C LEU A 123 40.66 6.78 2.20
N SER A 124 41.04 6.30 3.39
CA SER A 124 41.64 7.02 4.53
C SER A 124 40.81 8.23 5.01
N THR A 125 40.14 8.00 6.13
CA THR A 125 39.77 8.98 7.15
C THR A 125 40.96 9.88 7.53
N ALA A 126 40.81 11.21 7.49
CA ALA A 126 41.53 12.11 8.40
C ALA A 126 40.90 13.52 8.44
N SER A 127 40.69 13.98 9.67
CA SER A 127 40.47 15.37 10.09
C SER A 127 41.63 16.30 9.71
N HIS A 128 41.36 17.59 9.39
CA HIS A 128 42.02 18.76 10.02
C HIS A 128 41.50 20.13 9.55
N THR A 129 41.67 21.07 10.47
CA THR A 129 41.31 22.50 10.54
C THR A 129 41.97 23.41 9.48
N PRO A 130 41.52 24.68 9.32
CA PRO A 130 41.82 25.48 8.13
C PRO A 130 43.10 26.31 8.24
N ARG A 131 43.79 26.53 7.10
CA ARG A 131 44.84 27.53 6.96
C ARG A 131 44.65 28.38 5.70
N VAL A 132 44.65 29.69 5.93
CA VAL A 132 44.55 30.81 4.97
C VAL A 132 45.80 30.90 4.07
N THR A 133 45.65 31.19 2.76
CA THR A 133 46.25 32.38 2.06
C THR A 133 46.14 32.36 0.52
N LYS A 134 45.64 33.50 -0.02
CA LYS A 134 46.09 34.33 -1.17
C LYS A 134 46.22 33.81 -2.63
N LYS A 135 45.37 34.44 -3.47
CA LYS A 135 45.61 35.23 -4.73
C LYS A 135 45.97 34.58 -6.08
N ALA A 136 45.31 35.16 -7.10
CA ALA A 136 45.71 35.45 -8.50
C ALA A 136 45.65 34.28 -9.51
N ALA A 137 45.29 34.41 -10.81
CA ALA A 137 44.81 35.50 -11.66
C ALA A 137 44.33 34.91 -13.03
N ALA A 138 43.46 35.67 -13.73
CA ALA A 138 43.29 35.84 -15.19
C ALA A 138 43.40 34.64 -16.18
N SER A 139 42.42 34.47 -17.08
CA SER A 139 42.36 35.17 -18.39
C SER A 139 41.25 34.65 -19.35
N ARG A 140 40.67 35.62 -20.10
CA ARG A 140 40.21 35.64 -21.52
C ARG A 140 39.58 34.39 -22.16
N SER A 141 38.28 34.39 -22.50
CA SER A 141 37.60 35.00 -23.66
C SER A 141 37.57 34.13 -24.92
N THR A 142 36.37 33.82 -25.44
CA THR A 142 35.90 34.22 -26.78
C THR A 142 34.43 33.83 -26.99
N LYS A 143 33.71 34.73 -27.68
CA LYS A 143 32.31 34.63 -28.09
C LYS A 143 32.23 33.95 -29.47
N SER A 144 31.12 33.26 -29.75
CA SER A 144 30.45 33.41 -31.04
C SER A 144 28.96 33.07 -30.92
N SER A 145 28.16 34.08 -31.21
CA SER A 145 26.71 34.10 -31.37
C SER A 145 26.32 33.73 -32.81
N VAL A 146 25.27 32.93 -33.01
CA VAL A 146 24.39 33.05 -34.19
C VAL A 146 22.95 32.83 -33.75
N THR A 147 22.11 33.81 -34.05
CA THR A 147 20.65 33.83 -33.91
C THR A 147 20.01 33.74 -35.30
N ARG A 148 18.93 32.96 -35.46
CA ARG A 148 17.70 33.31 -36.22
C ARG A 148 16.61 32.22 -36.09
N LYS A 149 15.39 32.66 -35.77
CA LYS A 149 14.07 31.98 -35.83
C LYS A 149 13.41 32.32 -37.21
N PRO A 150 12.13 31.96 -37.55
CA PRO A 150 11.27 30.76 -37.34
C PRO A 150 10.56 30.28 -38.66
N ALA A 151 9.74 29.20 -38.59
CA ALA A 151 8.40 29.00 -39.22
C ALA A 151 8.12 27.70 -40.06
N LEU A 152 6.98 27.08 -39.69
CA LEU A 152 5.94 26.31 -40.42
C LEU A 152 6.18 24.93 -41.13
N THR A 153 5.58 23.91 -40.52
CA THR A 153 4.64 22.87 -41.04
C THR A 153 4.59 22.49 -42.54
N LYS A 154 4.87 21.21 -42.85
CA LYS A 154 3.97 20.26 -43.56
C LYS A 154 4.56 18.84 -43.65
N GLY A 155 3.73 17.83 -43.36
CA GLY A 155 3.59 16.62 -44.21
C GLY A 155 4.52 15.42 -44.00
N LEU A 156 3.99 14.41 -43.31
CA LEU A 156 4.12 12.95 -43.50
C LEU A 156 5.44 12.37 -44.09
N GLY A 157 6.15 11.64 -43.24
CA GLY A 157 6.97 10.49 -43.59
C GLY A 157 6.98 9.52 -42.40
N SER A 158 6.38 8.34 -42.56
CA SER A 158 6.27 7.32 -41.53
C SER A 158 7.64 6.90 -40.98
N PHE A 159 7.81 6.89 -39.66
CA PHE A 159 8.85 6.09 -39.02
C PHE A 159 8.29 5.35 -37.81
N THR A 160 8.60 4.07 -37.81
CA THR A 160 8.17 2.96 -36.98
C THR A 160 8.31 3.20 -35.48
N VAL A 161 7.25 2.80 -34.78
CA VAL A 161 7.17 2.57 -33.34
C VAL A 161 8.35 1.68 -32.89
N TYR A 162 9.20 2.17 -31.98
CA TYR A 162 10.00 1.29 -31.13
C TYR A 162 9.05 0.75 -30.06
N ASP A 163 8.58 -0.47 -30.32
CA ASP A 163 7.78 -1.29 -29.42
C ASP A 163 8.62 -1.50 -28.14
N SER A 164 8.04 -1.17 -26.98
CA SER A 164 8.51 -1.63 -25.69
C SER A 164 8.76 -3.14 -25.74
N PRO A 165 9.77 -3.70 -25.05
CA PRO A 165 9.92 -5.14 -25.00
C PRO A 165 8.75 -5.72 -24.20
N LYS A 166 7.67 -6.04 -24.92
CA LYS A 166 6.69 -7.02 -24.52
C LYS A 166 7.50 -8.27 -24.19
N THR A 167 7.46 -8.71 -22.94
CA THR A 167 7.64 -10.11 -22.59
C THR A 167 6.50 -10.87 -23.28
N LYS A 168 6.68 -11.13 -24.58
CA LYS A 168 5.98 -12.22 -25.23
C LYS A 168 6.44 -13.47 -24.49
N ALA A 169 5.52 -14.09 -23.75
CA ALA A 169 5.48 -15.52 -23.73
C ALA A 169 5.47 -15.97 -25.20
N ALA A 170 6.65 -16.24 -25.74
CA ALA A 170 6.75 -17.02 -26.95
C ALA A 170 6.18 -18.38 -26.56
N ALA A 171 4.97 -18.67 -27.04
CA ALA A 171 4.48 -20.02 -27.07
C ALA A 171 5.59 -20.89 -27.69
N LEU A 172 6.24 -21.70 -26.85
CA LEU A 172 6.95 -22.87 -27.35
C LEU A 172 5.87 -23.67 -28.08
N LYS A 173 5.97 -23.73 -29.40
CA LYS A 173 5.14 -24.64 -30.18
C LYS A 173 5.46 -26.06 -29.69
N GLY A 174 4.49 -26.65 -28.98
CA GLY A 174 4.46 -28.09 -28.67
C GLY A 174 4.87 -28.54 -27.27
N THR A 175 4.94 -27.67 -26.26
CA THR A 175 5.36 -28.05 -24.90
C THR A 175 4.27 -27.71 -23.89
N ALA A 176 3.63 -28.72 -23.30
CA ALA A 176 2.69 -28.52 -22.20
C ALA A 176 3.46 -28.00 -20.97
N VAL A 177 3.09 -26.81 -20.49
CA VAL A 177 3.62 -26.22 -19.26
C VAL A 177 2.48 -26.16 -18.26
N THR A 178 2.67 -26.81 -17.11
CA THR A 178 1.69 -26.81 -16.02
C THR A 178 2.31 -26.10 -14.82
N THR A 179 1.86 -24.87 -14.57
CA THR A 179 2.28 -24.06 -13.43
C THR A 179 1.29 -24.28 -12.28
N LEU A 180 1.72 -25.01 -11.25
CA LEU A 180 0.89 -25.36 -10.09
C LEU A 180 1.28 -24.57 -8.82
N SER A 181 2.48 -23.97 -8.78
CA SER A 181 2.93 -23.06 -7.72
C SER A 181 3.85 -21.98 -8.30
N GLU A 182 3.95 -20.81 -7.67
CA GLU A 182 4.74 -19.66 -8.16
C GLU A 182 6.27 -19.92 -8.25
N ARG A 183 6.77 -21.02 -7.66
CA ARG A 183 8.21 -21.36 -7.62
C ARG A 183 8.57 -22.69 -8.27
N LEU A 184 7.62 -23.63 -8.43
CA LEU A 184 7.85 -24.95 -9.00
C LEU A 184 7.02 -25.09 -10.29
N THR A 185 7.70 -25.36 -11.41
CA THR A 185 7.04 -25.49 -12.71
C THR A 185 7.42 -26.79 -13.38
N VAL A 186 6.42 -27.55 -13.84
CA VAL A 186 6.64 -28.76 -14.64
C VAL A 186 6.61 -28.39 -16.11
N VAL A 187 7.65 -28.79 -16.84
CA VAL A 187 7.82 -28.52 -18.28
C VAL A 187 8.05 -29.84 -19.01
N GLN A 188 7.18 -30.16 -19.97
CA GLN A 188 7.36 -31.35 -20.81
C GLN A 188 8.27 -31.04 -22.01
N GLY A 189 9.54 -31.44 -21.97
CA GLY A 189 10.43 -31.22 -23.12
C GLY A 189 11.89 -31.56 -22.88
N SER A 190 12.75 -31.13 -23.80
CA SER A 190 14.20 -31.30 -23.67
C SER A 190 14.79 -30.26 -22.73
N ILE A 191 15.58 -30.71 -21.75
CA ILE A 191 16.22 -29.85 -20.75
C ILE A 191 17.19 -28.82 -21.34
N VAL A 192 17.70 -29.03 -22.56
CA VAL A 192 18.61 -28.09 -23.23
C VAL A 192 17.91 -26.80 -23.68
N ASN A 193 16.57 -26.81 -23.79
CA ASN A 193 15.76 -25.70 -24.28
C ASN A 193 15.26 -24.78 -23.15
N ILE A 194 15.46 -25.16 -21.88
CA ILE A 194 15.01 -24.35 -20.75
C ILE A 194 15.97 -23.19 -20.49
N LYS A 195 15.42 -22.01 -20.18
CA LYS A 195 16.20 -20.87 -19.70
C LYS A 195 16.19 -20.88 -18.18
N ALA A 196 17.27 -21.40 -17.59
CA ALA A 196 17.52 -21.40 -16.15
C ALA A 196 19.00 -21.07 -15.91
N ASP A 197 19.37 -20.60 -14.72
CA ASP A 197 20.76 -20.26 -14.42
C ASP A 197 21.65 -21.50 -14.38
N ALA A 198 21.12 -22.63 -13.87
CA ALA A 198 21.78 -23.92 -13.96
C ALA A 198 20.87 -25.06 -14.44
N ILE A 199 21.46 -26.00 -15.18
CA ILE A 199 20.86 -27.29 -15.51
C ILE A 199 21.53 -28.39 -14.67
N ILE A 200 20.72 -29.26 -14.07
CA ILE A 200 21.22 -30.43 -13.34
C ILE A 200 21.59 -31.53 -14.33
N HIS A 201 22.81 -32.03 -14.24
CA HIS A 201 23.33 -33.13 -15.02
C HIS A 201 23.58 -34.36 -14.10
N PRO A 202 22.66 -35.34 -14.10
CA PRO A 202 22.87 -36.63 -13.45
C PRO A 202 24.02 -37.39 -14.11
N THR A 203 25.05 -37.74 -13.34
CA THR A 203 26.24 -38.46 -13.81
C THR A 203 26.78 -39.39 -12.71
N SER A 204 27.97 -39.94 -12.92
CA SER A 204 28.73 -40.75 -11.96
C SER A 204 30.06 -40.06 -11.58
N THR A 205 30.98 -40.80 -10.97
CA THR A 205 32.25 -40.30 -10.42
C THR A 205 33.17 -39.57 -11.41
N SER A 206 32.96 -39.73 -12.73
CA SER A 206 33.86 -39.26 -13.79
C SER A 206 33.34 -38.06 -14.60
N LEU A 207 32.26 -37.40 -14.16
CA LEU A 207 31.61 -36.28 -14.90
C LEU A 207 31.28 -36.61 -16.36
N ASN A 208 31.10 -37.91 -16.67
CA ASN A 208 30.83 -38.34 -18.03
C ASN A 208 29.46 -37.83 -18.50
N MET A 209 29.33 -37.58 -19.80
CA MET A 209 28.07 -37.14 -20.42
C MET A 209 27.21 -38.34 -20.83
N GLY A 210 27.16 -39.37 -20.00
CA GLY A 210 26.36 -40.57 -20.22
C GLY A 210 24.86 -40.36 -19.95
N GLY A 211 24.05 -41.35 -20.28
CA GLY A 211 22.60 -41.31 -20.06
C GLY A 211 21.86 -40.29 -20.95
N GLU A 212 20.53 -40.30 -20.91
CA GLU A 212 19.72 -39.51 -21.85
C GLU A 212 19.95 -38.00 -21.73
N VAL A 213 20.06 -37.49 -20.49
CA VAL A 213 20.35 -36.09 -20.20
C VAL A 213 21.76 -35.71 -20.64
N GLY A 214 22.77 -36.52 -20.32
CA GLY A 214 24.16 -36.26 -20.72
C GLY A 214 24.34 -36.26 -22.23
N HIS A 215 23.72 -37.19 -22.97
CA HIS A 215 23.77 -37.20 -24.43
C HIS A 215 23.10 -35.96 -25.05
N ALA A 216 21.95 -35.53 -24.50
CA ALA A 216 21.27 -34.32 -24.97
C ALA A 216 22.14 -33.06 -24.76
N LEU A 217 22.73 -32.92 -23.57
CA LEU A 217 23.63 -31.82 -23.24
C LEU A 217 24.90 -31.85 -24.10
N ALA A 218 25.55 -33.00 -24.29
CA ALA A 218 26.76 -33.14 -25.10
C ALA A 218 26.52 -32.94 -26.60
N LYS A 219 25.28 -33.15 -27.07
CA LYS A 219 24.87 -32.84 -28.44
C LYS A 219 24.63 -31.34 -28.62
N ALA A 220 23.99 -30.69 -27.65
CA ALA A 220 23.70 -29.25 -27.70
C ALA A 220 24.95 -28.38 -27.47
N GLY A 221 25.76 -28.71 -26.45
CA GLY A 221 26.97 -27.93 -26.10
C GLY A 221 28.16 -28.16 -27.04
N GLY A 222 28.12 -29.20 -27.88
CA GLY A 222 29.13 -29.47 -28.90
C GLY A 222 30.51 -29.77 -28.33
N LYS A 223 31.56 -29.47 -29.12
CA LYS A 223 32.95 -29.76 -28.76
C LYS A 223 33.43 -28.95 -27.55
N GLU A 224 33.03 -27.67 -27.46
CA GLU A 224 33.46 -26.76 -26.39
C GLU A 224 33.01 -27.24 -25.01
N LEU A 225 31.78 -27.75 -24.90
CA LEU A 225 31.30 -28.33 -23.64
C LEU A 225 32.11 -29.57 -23.25
N ARG A 226 32.48 -30.43 -24.21
CA ARG A 226 33.29 -31.62 -23.94
C ARG A 226 34.70 -31.27 -23.51
N ASP A 227 35.29 -30.24 -24.12
CA ASP A 227 36.62 -29.76 -23.77
C ASP A 227 36.61 -29.12 -22.36
N ALA A 228 35.60 -28.29 -22.04
CA ALA A 228 35.42 -27.70 -20.72
C ALA A 228 35.24 -28.77 -19.62
N LEU A 229 34.47 -29.82 -19.90
CA LEU A 229 34.27 -30.93 -18.96
C LEU A 229 35.52 -31.79 -18.80
N SER A 230 36.28 -32.03 -19.88
CA SER A 230 37.53 -32.77 -19.82
C SER A 230 38.58 -32.05 -18.97
N GLN A 231 38.60 -30.71 -19.00
CA GLN A 231 39.44 -29.88 -18.13
C GLN A 231 38.93 -29.89 -16.68
N ALA A 232 37.61 -29.76 -16.48
CA ALA A 232 37.02 -29.80 -15.15
C ALA A 232 37.25 -31.15 -14.46
N ALA A 233 37.17 -32.27 -15.19
CA ALA A 233 37.39 -33.62 -14.66
C ALA A 233 38.83 -33.87 -14.13
N GLN A 234 39.80 -33.02 -14.48
CA GLN A 234 41.16 -33.08 -13.92
C GLN A 234 41.27 -32.43 -12.54
N THR A 235 40.37 -31.50 -12.20
CA THR A 235 40.44 -30.68 -10.99
C THR A 235 39.26 -30.87 -10.03
N LYS A 236 38.15 -31.41 -10.53
CA LYS A 236 36.89 -31.60 -9.82
C LYS A 236 36.47 -33.06 -9.93
N SER A 237 36.17 -33.68 -8.79
CA SER A 237 35.65 -35.05 -8.70
C SER A 237 34.46 -35.09 -7.74
N ILE A 238 33.51 -35.98 -8.01
CA ILE A 238 32.33 -36.24 -7.17
C ILE A 238 32.36 -37.70 -6.68
N PRO A 239 33.26 -38.03 -5.72
CA PRO A 239 33.61 -39.42 -5.40
C PRO A 239 32.47 -40.19 -4.74
N ASN A 240 31.60 -39.54 -3.96
CA ASN A 240 30.51 -40.21 -3.26
C ASN A 240 29.16 -39.93 -3.91
N VAL A 241 28.22 -40.85 -3.70
CA VAL A 241 26.82 -40.66 -4.12
C VAL A 241 26.23 -39.44 -3.38
N GLY A 242 25.54 -38.61 -4.14
CA GLY A 242 24.96 -37.34 -3.71
C GLY A 242 25.93 -36.16 -3.72
N ASP A 243 27.22 -36.36 -4.03
CA ASP A 243 28.16 -35.25 -4.18
C ASP A 243 27.84 -34.47 -5.47
N VAL A 244 28.05 -33.15 -5.43
CA VAL A 244 27.73 -32.22 -6.51
C VAL A 244 28.91 -31.33 -6.86
N VAL A 245 29.02 -30.93 -8.12
CA VAL A 245 29.99 -29.90 -8.55
C VAL A 245 29.43 -29.06 -9.69
N ILE A 246 29.78 -27.78 -9.72
CA ILE A 246 29.36 -26.85 -10.76
C ILE A 246 30.46 -26.63 -11.81
N THR A 247 30.08 -26.58 -13.08
CA THR A 247 30.94 -26.20 -14.22
C THR A 247 30.23 -25.18 -15.12
N ASP A 248 30.98 -24.54 -16.01
CA ASP A 248 30.41 -23.66 -17.02
C ASP A 248 29.71 -24.47 -18.12
N ALA A 249 28.66 -23.88 -18.70
CA ALA A 249 27.80 -24.54 -19.68
C ALA A 249 27.90 -23.88 -21.08
N PRO A 250 29.06 -23.92 -21.76
CA PRO A 250 29.21 -23.29 -23.06
C PRO A 250 28.23 -23.86 -24.09
N ASN A 251 27.68 -22.97 -24.93
CA ASN A 251 26.69 -23.27 -25.97
C ASN A 251 25.35 -23.84 -25.47
N LEU A 252 25.06 -23.73 -24.18
CA LEU A 252 23.74 -24.03 -23.61
C LEU A 252 23.00 -22.74 -23.23
N SER A 253 21.67 -22.85 -23.08
CA SER A 253 20.83 -21.73 -22.65
C SER A 253 21.02 -21.35 -21.18
N ALA A 254 21.55 -22.28 -20.38
CA ALA A 254 21.94 -22.06 -18.98
C ALA A 254 23.40 -21.64 -18.90
N THR A 255 23.75 -20.86 -17.87
CA THR A 255 25.14 -20.41 -17.67
C THR A 255 25.98 -21.47 -16.97
N HIS A 256 25.36 -22.36 -16.18
CA HIS A 256 26.06 -23.39 -15.42
C HIS A 256 25.45 -24.80 -15.57
N LEU A 257 26.30 -25.81 -15.39
CA LEU A 257 25.90 -27.20 -15.17
C LEU A 257 26.24 -27.61 -13.74
N ILE A 258 25.24 -28.11 -13.00
CA ILE A 258 25.47 -28.76 -11.71
C ILE A 258 25.46 -30.27 -11.95
N HIS A 259 26.64 -30.87 -11.86
CA HIS A 259 26.84 -32.30 -11.98
C HIS A 259 26.56 -32.98 -10.65
N VAL A 260 25.76 -34.02 -10.65
CA VAL A 260 25.39 -34.76 -9.43
C VAL A 260 25.69 -36.25 -9.61
N ASN A 261 26.46 -36.82 -8.67
CA ASN A 261 26.68 -38.27 -8.61
C ASN A 261 25.38 -38.93 -8.13
N SER A 262 24.57 -39.37 -9.08
CA SER A 262 23.19 -39.77 -8.80
C SER A 262 23.11 -41.23 -8.35
N PRO A 263 22.28 -41.58 -7.36
CA PRO A 263 22.14 -42.97 -6.93
C PRO A 263 21.54 -43.84 -8.03
N THR A 264 21.99 -45.10 -8.10
CA THR A 264 21.39 -46.15 -8.93
C THR A 264 20.46 -46.98 -8.06
N TRP A 265 19.26 -47.31 -8.58
CA TRP A 265 18.27 -48.05 -7.82
C TRP A 265 18.69 -49.49 -7.56
N ASN A 266 18.56 -49.90 -6.31
CA ASN A 266 18.74 -51.28 -5.88
C ASN A 266 17.51 -51.72 -5.08
N ALA A 267 16.76 -52.67 -5.63
CA ALA A 267 15.52 -53.19 -5.01
C ALA A 267 15.75 -53.84 -3.64
N SER A 268 16.97 -54.31 -3.34
CA SER A 268 17.34 -54.88 -2.05
C SER A 268 17.85 -53.85 -1.03
N ALA A 269 18.07 -52.59 -1.44
CA ALA A 269 18.61 -51.52 -0.60
C ALA A 269 17.83 -50.20 -0.80
N GLN A 270 16.50 -50.28 -0.78
CA GLN A 270 15.61 -49.18 -1.17
C GLN A 270 15.76 -47.94 -0.27
N GLU A 271 15.84 -48.12 1.05
CA GLU A 271 15.97 -47.02 2.01
C GLU A 271 17.27 -46.22 1.78
N GLN A 272 18.38 -46.93 1.50
CA GLN A 272 19.65 -46.29 1.18
C GLN A 272 19.55 -45.48 -0.11
N CYS A 273 18.91 -46.02 -1.15
CA CYS A 273 18.73 -45.32 -2.43
C CYS A 273 17.90 -44.03 -2.26
N ILE A 274 16.85 -44.07 -1.43
CA ILE A 274 16.01 -42.89 -1.11
C ILE A 274 16.82 -41.85 -0.32
N SER A 275 17.58 -42.30 0.69
CA SER A 275 18.42 -41.41 1.49
C SER A 275 19.50 -40.71 0.64
N ASP A 276 20.12 -41.45 -0.28
CA ASP A 276 21.12 -40.92 -1.20
C ASP A 276 20.54 -39.90 -2.18
N LEU A 277 19.29 -40.10 -2.64
CA LEU A 277 18.59 -39.16 -3.51
C LEU A 277 18.13 -37.89 -2.77
N ASP A 278 17.70 -38.00 -1.50
CA ASP A 278 17.42 -36.85 -0.63
C ASP A 278 18.70 -36.01 -0.44
N LYS A 279 19.82 -36.67 -0.11
CA LYS A 279 21.14 -36.02 0.02
C LYS A 279 21.55 -35.32 -1.27
N ALA A 280 21.42 -35.99 -2.42
CA ALA A 280 21.73 -35.40 -3.73
C ALA A 280 20.90 -34.14 -3.99
N THR A 281 19.60 -34.19 -3.69
CA THR A 281 18.66 -33.07 -3.87
C THR A 281 19.04 -31.87 -3.01
N LEU A 282 19.34 -32.09 -1.71
CA LEU A 282 19.74 -31.02 -0.80
C LEU A 282 21.07 -30.37 -1.21
N ASN A 283 22.04 -31.18 -1.65
CA ASN A 283 23.33 -30.70 -2.10
C ASN A 283 23.23 -29.85 -3.37
N ILE A 284 22.39 -30.24 -4.33
CA ILE A 284 22.10 -29.45 -5.55
C ILE A 284 21.61 -28.05 -5.17
N LEU A 285 20.61 -27.98 -4.28
CA LEU A 285 19.97 -26.71 -3.90
C LEU A 285 20.91 -25.82 -3.09
N THR A 286 21.68 -26.42 -2.19
CA THR A 286 22.67 -25.71 -1.38
C THR A 286 23.75 -25.08 -2.27
N LEU A 287 24.31 -25.86 -3.21
CA LEU A 287 25.32 -25.35 -4.13
C LEU A 287 24.77 -24.25 -5.06
N ALA A 288 23.53 -24.39 -5.54
CA ALA A 288 22.89 -23.35 -6.35
C ALA A 288 22.76 -22.03 -5.59
N ASP A 289 22.41 -22.09 -4.31
CA ASP A 289 22.25 -20.90 -3.46
C ASP A 289 23.59 -20.25 -3.09
N GLU A 290 24.62 -21.06 -2.81
CA GLU A 290 26.01 -20.59 -2.59
C GLU A 290 26.56 -19.82 -3.79
N GLN A 291 26.24 -20.27 -5.00
CA GLN A 291 26.59 -19.60 -6.25
C GLN A 291 25.65 -18.42 -6.59
N GLY A 292 24.64 -18.17 -5.76
CA GLY A 292 23.71 -17.07 -5.89
C GLY A 292 22.77 -17.19 -7.08
N LEU A 293 22.48 -18.41 -7.53
CA LEU A 293 21.60 -18.69 -8.65
C LEU A 293 20.14 -18.42 -8.26
N THR A 294 19.35 -17.94 -9.22
CA THR A 294 17.93 -17.63 -9.04
C THR A 294 17.01 -18.69 -9.63
N SER A 295 17.52 -19.52 -10.56
CA SER A 295 16.74 -20.58 -11.17
C SER A 295 17.55 -21.85 -11.49
N VAL A 296 16.93 -23.02 -11.27
CA VAL A 296 17.52 -24.33 -11.62
C VAL A 296 16.54 -25.20 -12.41
N ALA A 297 17.06 -25.99 -13.35
CA ALA A 297 16.30 -26.99 -14.09
C ALA A 297 16.72 -28.41 -13.71
N ILE A 298 15.81 -29.15 -13.09
CA ILE A 298 16.01 -30.49 -12.55
C ILE A 298 15.31 -31.52 -13.48
N PRO A 299 16.04 -32.50 -14.07
CA PRO A 299 15.41 -33.61 -14.79
C PRO A 299 14.84 -34.63 -13.80
N SER A 300 14.22 -35.70 -14.29
CA SER A 300 13.85 -36.84 -13.44
C SER A 300 15.12 -37.60 -13.00
N VAL A 301 15.80 -37.10 -11.96
CA VAL A 301 17.08 -37.64 -11.50
C VAL A 301 16.91 -39.11 -11.10
N SER A 302 17.87 -39.95 -11.50
CA SER A 302 17.91 -41.39 -11.25
C SER A 302 16.81 -42.28 -11.86
N SER A 303 15.75 -41.73 -12.47
CA SER A 303 14.61 -42.53 -12.96
C SER A 303 14.74 -43.10 -14.38
N GLY A 304 15.77 -42.68 -15.13
CA GLY A 304 16.11 -43.23 -16.44
C GLY A 304 16.92 -44.53 -16.32
N ASN A 305 18.10 -44.58 -16.95
CA ASN A 305 18.99 -45.77 -16.93
C ASN A 305 19.41 -46.25 -15.53
N ALA A 306 19.28 -45.41 -14.50
CA ALA A 306 19.55 -45.74 -13.12
C ALA A 306 18.40 -46.51 -12.42
N GLY A 307 17.27 -46.71 -13.11
CA GLY A 307 16.22 -47.66 -12.70
C GLY A 307 15.35 -47.25 -11.50
N PHE A 308 15.45 -46.01 -11.02
CA PHE A 308 14.68 -45.53 -9.87
C PHE A 308 13.19 -45.43 -10.23
N PRO A 309 12.26 -46.01 -9.45
CA PRO A 309 10.84 -45.88 -9.72
C PRO A 309 10.42 -44.41 -9.80
N LYS A 310 9.80 -43.99 -10.91
CA LYS A 310 9.46 -42.59 -11.19
C LYS A 310 8.66 -41.93 -10.05
N GLN A 311 7.69 -42.66 -9.48
CA GLN A 311 6.90 -42.19 -8.34
C GLN A 311 7.77 -41.90 -7.12
N THR A 312 8.60 -42.86 -6.72
CA THR A 312 9.46 -42.75 -5.53
C THR A 312 10.53 -41.68 -5.72
N ALA A 313 11.08 -41.53 -6.93
CA ALA A 313 12.02 -40.47 -7.25
C ALA A 313 11.39 -39.08 -7.11
N ALA A 314 10.18 -38.89 -7.68
CA ALA A 314 9.45 -37.64 -7.58
C ALA A 314 9.12 -37.27 -6.13
N GLN A 315 8.60 -38.22 -5.35
CA GLN A 315 8.30 -38.05 -3.93
C GLN A 315 9.55 -37.63 -3.14
N THR A 316 10.69 -38.30 -3.37
CA THR A 316 11.94 -38.03 -2.67
C THR A 316 12.48 -36.65 -2.99
N ILE A 317 12.53 -36.28 -4.28
CA ILE A 317 13.03 -34.97 -4.72
C ILE A 317 12.13 -33.84 -4.21
N LEU A 318 10.81 -34.00 -4.26
CA LEU A 318 9.86 -33.03 -3.76
C LEU A 318 9.92 -32.88 -2.23
N ALA A 319 10.11 -33.98 -1.50
CA ALA A 319 10.34 -33.95 -0.06
C ALA A 319 11.65 -33.23 0.31
N GLY A 320 12.73 -33.48 -0.43
CA GLY A 320 14.03 -32.79 -0.25
C GLY A 320 13.94 -31.29 -0.52
N LEU A 321 13.25 -30.88 -1.59
CA LEU A 321 12.95 -29.48 -1.89
C LEU A 321 12.15 -28.82 -0.77
N SER A 322 11.10 -29.48 -0.28
CA SER A 322 10.29 -29.01 0.84
C SER A 322 11.15 -28.79 2.10
N LYS A 323 11.98 -29.79 2.44
CA LYS A 323 12.90 -29.74 3.59
C LYS A 323 13.88 -28.57 3.46
N TYR A 324 14.49 -28.39 2.28
CA TYR A 324 15.40 -27.28 1.99
C TYR A 324 14.72 -25.91 2.19
N PHE A 325 13.56 -25.68 1.56
CA PHE A 325 12.87 -24.38 1.67
C PHE A 325 12.33 -24.10 3.08
N ARG A 326 12.04 -25.13 3.88
CA ARG A 326 11.67 -24.99 5.30
C ARG A 326 12.86 -24.60 6.18
N GLN A 327 14.05 -25.12 5.88
CA GLN A 327 15.26 -24.90 6.69
C GLN A 327 16.03 -23.64 6.28
N THR A 328 15.96 -23.22 5.02
CA THR A 328 16.74 -22.11 4.47
C THR A 328 15.86 -20.88 4.22
N ALA A 329 15.80 -19.98 5.20
CA ALA A 329 14.89 -18.82 5.19
C ALA A 329 15.31 -17.65 4.27
N THR A 330 16.50 -17.69 3.67
CA THR A 330 17.12 -16.58 2.90
C THR A 330 17.71 -17.03 1.55
N THR A 331 17.10 -18.01 0.88
CA THR A 331 17.58 -18.45 -0.44
C THR A 331 17.30 -17.41 -1.54
N LYS A 332 18.22 -17.29 -2.50
CA LYS A 332 18.06 -16.52 -3.74
C LYS A 332 17.34 -17.30 -4.83
N LEU A 333 17.16 -18.61 -4.64
CA LEU A 333 16.48 -19.49 -5.59
C LEU A 333 14.99 -19.15 -5.64
N GLN A 334 14.57 -18.56 -6.75
CA GLN A 334 13.19 -18.14 -7.00
C GLN A 334 12.40 -19.20 -7.76
N GLN A 335 13.06 -19.97 -8.63
CA GLN A 335 12.39 -20.84 -9.59
C GLN A 335 13.09 -22.21 -9.74
N VAL A 336 12.30 -23.29 -9.69
CA VAL A 336 12.72 -24.66 -9.99
C VAL A 336 11.88 -25.23 -11.12
N PHE A 337 12.52 -25.60 -12.22
CA PHE A 337 11.87 -26.24 -13.36
C PHE A 337 12.09 -27.75 -13.31
N PHE A 338 11.01 -28.53 -13.24
CA PHE A 338 11.06 -29.97 -13.49
C PHE A 338 10.91 -30.20 -14.98
N VAL A 339 12.02 -30.47 -15.67
CA VAL A 339 12.01 -30.67 -17.13
C VAL A 339 12.00 -32.15 -17.44
N LEU A 340 10.85 -32.65 -17.88
CA LEU A 340 10.55 -34.06 -18.01
C LEU A 340 10.26 -34.39 -19.48
N TYR A 341 10.87 -35.45 -20.01
CA TYR A 341 10.74 -35.78 -21.43
C TYR A 341 9.46 -36.56 -21.72
N ASP A 342 9.15 -37.58 -20.92
CA ASP A 342 8.03 -38.49 -21.11
C ASP A 342 6.78 -38.07 -20.32
N ALA A 343 5.61 -38.40 -20.86
CA ALA A 343 4.32 -38.02 -20.28
C ALA A 343 4.04 -38.71 -18.93
N GLU A 344 4.59 -39.90 -18.69
CA GLU A 344 4.42 -40.63 -17.42
C GLU A 344 5.11 -39.85 -16.28
N SER A 345 6.37 -39.45 -16.46
CA SER A 345 7.09 -38.60 -15.49
C SER A 345 6.36 -37.28 -15.26
N VAL A 346 5.85 -36.63 -16.31
CA VAL A 346 5.06 -35.39 -16.19
C VAL A 346 3.83 -35.61 -15.32
N ASN A 347 3.07 -36.69 -15.55
CA ASN A 347 1.88 -36.99 -14.78
C ASN A 347 2.20 -37.28 -13.31
N VAL A 348 3.28 -38.03 -13.05
CA VAL A 348 3.77 -38.33 -11.70
C VAL A 348 4.11 -37.04 -10.94
N TYR A 349 4.96 -36.18 -11.51
CA TYR A 349 5.36 -34.92 -10.86
C TYR A 349 4.18 -33.97 -10.70
N THR A 350 3.28 -33.90 -11.68
CA THR A 350 2.06 -33.08 -11.61
C THR A 350 1.14 -33.56 -10.48
N THR A 351 0.94 -34.88 -10.36
CA THR A 351 0.11 -35.49 -9.33
C THR A 351 0.71 -35.29 -7.94
N GLU A 352 2.01 -35.55 -7.77
CA GLU A 352 2.70 -35.34 -6.49
C GLU A 352 2.73 -33.86 -6.09
N LEU A 353 2.88 -32.93 -7.03
CA LEU A 353 2.78 -31.49 -6.77
C LEU A 353 1.35 -31.05 -6.39
N GLN A 354 0.31 -31.73 -6.86
CA GLN A 354 -1.08 -31.48 -6.46
C GLN A 354 -1.40 -32.08 -5.09
N GLN A 355 -0.79 -33.22 -4.76
CA GLN A 355 -0.92 -33.89 -3.46
C GLN A 355 -0.10 -33.22 -2.39
N LEU A 356 0.95 -32.47 -2.76
CA LEU A 356 1.62 -31.53 -1.89
C LEU A 356 0.58 -30.53 -1.38
N PRO A 357 0.23 -30.54 -0.08
CA PRO A 357 -0.28 -29.39 0.60
C PRO A 357 -0.02 -28.03 -0.08
N SER A 358 -1.06 -27.28 -0.43
CA SER A 358 -0.92 -25.83 -0.64
C SER A 358 -0.29 -25.14 0.60
N HIS A 359 -0.35 -25.82 1.74
CA HIS A 359 0.31 -25.53 3.01
C HIS A 359 1.74 -26.08 3.18
N LEU A 360 2.41 -26.65 2.17
CA LEU A 360 3.87 -26.95 2.21
C LEU A 360 4.73 -25.74 1.78
N MET A 361 4.08 -24.72 1.23
CA MET A 361 4.59 -23.34 1.05
C MET A 361 4.09 -22.38 2.14
N ALA A 362 3.25 -22.85 3.05
CA ALA A 362 2.96 -22.20 4.33
C ALA A 362 3.71 -22.97 5.42
N GLN A 363 4.12 -22.30 6.48
CA GLN A 363 4.56 -23.01 7.68
C GLN A 363 3.38 -23.89 8.17
N GLU A 364 3.63 -25.09 8.68
CA GLU A 364 2.68 -25.66 9.64
C GLU A 364 2.41 -24.59 10.69
N GLU A 365 1.16 -24.17 10.81
CA GLU A 365 0.74 -23.13 11.73
C GLU A 365 1.19 -23.53 13.14
N PRO A 366 2.04 -22.72 13.81
CA PRO A 366 2.05 -22.75 15.25
C PRO A 366 0.65 -22.28 15.67
N LYS A 367 -0.23 -23.24 15.97
CA LYS A 367 -1.54 -22.96 16.59
C LYS A 367 -1.37 -22.16 17.90
N SER A 368 -0.18 -22.20 18.49
CA SER A 368 0.27 -21.24 19.49
C SER A 368 1.55 -20.54 19.05
N ILE A 369 1.47 -19.21 18.93
CA ILE A 369 2.66 -18.36 19.03
C ILE A 369 2.91 -18.26 20.52
N ASP A 370 4.03 -18.80 21.00
CA ASP A 370 4.50 -18.59 22.36
C ASP A 370 6.00 -18.27 22.29
N LEU A 371 6.32 -16.98 22.30
CA LEU A 371 7.72 -16.51 22.43
C LEU A 371 7.89 -15.81 23.76
N GLU A 372 9.00 -16.10 24.43
CA GLU A 372 9.38 -15.45 25.68
C GLU A 372 10.89 -15.21 25.68
N ASP A 373 11.30 -13.97 25.89
CA ASP A 373 12.71 -13.64 26.09
C ASP A 373 12.88 -12.35 26.89
N THR A 374 14.10 -12.10 27.36
CA THR A 374 14.48 -10.92 28.13
C THR A 374 15.06 -9.83 27.22
N PHE A 375 14.49 -8.65 27.34
CA PHE A 375 14.92 -7.43 26.65
C PHE A 375 15.29 -6.36 27.65
N PHE A 376 16.06 -5.36 27.22
CA PHE A 376 16.34 -4.17 28.03
C PHE A 376 15.61 -2.95 27.47
N HIS A 377 15.36 -1.96 28.33
CA HIS A 377 14.67 -0.74 27.89
C HIS A 377 15.60 0.19 27.11
N TYR A 378 15.17 0.67 25.94
CA TYR A 378 15.99 1.49 25.04
C TYR A 378 16.65 2.71 25.70
N ARG A 379 15.95 3.40 26.62
CA ARG A 379 16.50 4.57 27.33
C ARG A 379 17.20 4.25 28.65
N GLN A 380 17.00 3.05 29.20
CA GLN A 380 17.44 2.66 30.54
C GLN A 380 17.89 1.20 30.46
N THR A 381 19.09 0.99 29.93
CA THR A 381 19.64 -0.36 29.66
C THR A 381 19.75 -1.23 30.91
N SER A 382 19.85 -0.61 32.11
CA SER A 382 19.81 -1.30 33.39
C SER A 382 18.44 -1.92 33.73
N LYS A 383 17.35 -1.49 33.08
CA LYS A 383 16.02 -2.07 33.29
C LYS A 383 15.75 -3.17 32.28
N GLN A 384 15.55 -4.37 32.79
CA GLN A 384 15.19 -5.55 32.00
C GLN A 384 13.68 -5.85 32.08
N TYR A 385 13.15 -6.36 30.99
CA TYR A 385 11.76 -6.76 30.83
C TYR A 385 11.72 -8.13 30.17
N VAL A 386 10.87 -9.02 30.66
CA VAL A 386 10.49 -10.24 29.95
C VAL A 386 9.34 -9.87 29.02
N LEU A 387 9.54 -10.02 27.72
CA LEU A 387 8.48 -9.94 26.73
C LEU A 387 7.92 -11.35 26.52
N LYS A 388 6.60 -11.50 26.58
CA LYS A 388 5.89 -12.73 26.20
C LYS A 388 4.90 -12.43 25.09
N LEU A 389 5.09 -13.03 23.92
CA LEU A 389 4.19 -12.90 22.77
C LEU A 389 3.31 -14.14 22.67
N SER A 390 2.00 -13.90 22.63
CA SER A 390 0.97 -14.89 22.31
C SER A 390 0.22 -14.52 21.04
N SER A 391 -0.63 -15.42 20.53
CA SER A 391 -1.54 -15.11 19.41
C SER A 391 -2.58 -14.03 19.73
N THR A 392 -2.79 -13.68 21.00
CA THR A 392 -3.82 -12.73 21.44
C THR A 392 -3.26 -11.46 22.08
N SER A 393 -2.08 -11.53 22.72
CA SER A 393 -1.48 -10.41 23.42
C SER A 393 0.05 -10.45 23.48
N LEU A 394 0.66 -9.27 23.65
CA LEU A 394 2.03 -9.06 24.06
C LEU A 394 2.06 -8.63 25.53
N SER A 395 2.66 -9.44 26.39
CA SER A 395 2.87 -9.13 27.80
C SER A 395 4.27 -8.60 28.03
N ILE A 396 4.38 -7.50 28.78
CA ILE A 396 5.62 -6.83 29.13
C ILE A 396 5.76 -6.87 30.65
N ILE A 397 6.67 -7.69 31.15
CA ILE A 397 6.85 -7.97 32.58
C ILE A 397 8.19 -7.37 33.03
N PRO A 398 8.21 -6.42 33.97
CA PRO A 398 9.47 -5.89 34.51
C PRO A 398 10.22 -6.96 35.32
N LYS A 399 11.53 -7.06 35.14
CA LYS A 399 12.40 -7.94 35.93
C LYS A 399 12.95 -7.12 37.11
N TYR A 400 12.67 -7.55 38.35
CA TYR A 400 13.16 -6.87 39.56
C TYR A 400 14.62 -7.27 39.83
N ASP A 401 15.41 -6.34 40.37
CA ASP A 401 16.76 -6.59 40.85
C ASP A 401 16.69 -7.07 42.30
N ASP A 402 17.44 -8.12 42.67
CA ASP A 402 17.35 -8.80 43.98
C ASP A 402 17.79 -7.93 45.17
N ASN A 403 18.32 -6.72 44.90
CA ASN A 403 18.83 -5.79 45.92
C ASN A 403 18.15 -4.41 45.83
N GLN A 404 16.90 -4.28 46.29
CA GLN A 404 16.39 -3.14 47.09
C GLN A 404 14.86 -3.14 47.27
N ASP A 405 14.46 -2.86 48.51
CA ASP A 405 13.10 -2.69 49.01
C ASP A 405 12.26 -1.58 48.33
N ARG A 406 10.95 -1.88 48.22
CA ARG A 406 9.78 -0.99 48.25
C ARG A 406 9.91 0.44 47.68
N VAL A 407 9.59 0.61 46.39
CA VAL A 407 9.00 1.88 45.88
C VAL A 407 7.91 1.63 44.82
N SER A 408 6.67 1.87 45.24
CA SER A 408 5.50 2.28 44.45
C SER A 408 4.83 1.28 43.46
N SER A 409 3.51 1.33 43.49
CA SER A 409 2.47 0.65 42.69
C SER A 409 2.51 0.91 41.16
N ILE A 410 3.67 1.27 40.60
CA ILE A 410 3.82 1.86 39.26
C ILE A 410 4.39 0.87 38.21
N ASN A 411 5.06 -0.21 38.60
CA ASN A 411 5.62 -1.20 37.67
C ASN A 411 4.72 -2.43 37.50
N LYS A 412 3.49 -2.23 36.99
CA LYS A 412 2.57 -3.35 36.68
C LYS A 412 2.94 -3.99 35.33
N THR A 413 2.83 -5.32 35.26
CA THR A 413 2.81 -6.07 34.00
C THR A 413 1.83 -5.41 33.04
N ARG A 414 2.30 -5.07 31.84
CA ARG A 414 1.48 -4.46 30.81
C ARG A 414 1.12 -5.52 29.77
N VAL A 415 -0.16 -5.80 29.62
CA VAL A 415 -0.69 -6.70 28.59
C VAL A 415 -1.29 -5.84 27.47
N ILE A 416 -0.79 -6.03 26.25
CA ILE A 416 -1.22 -5.30 25.05
C ILE A 416 -1.92 -6.30 24.13
N PRO A 417 -3.20 -6.11 23.79
CA PRO A 417 -3.86 -6.92 22.77
C PRO A 417 -3.15 -6.79 21.43
N ILE A 418 -2.96 -7.90 20.71
CA ILE A 418 -2.35 -7.89 19.35
C ILE A 418 -3.10 -6.96 18.40
N ASP A 419 -4.42 -6.87 18.57
CA ASP A 419 -5.30 -5.96 17.84
C ASP A 419 -4.95 -4.47 17.95
N ASP A 420 -4.23 -4.08 19.00
CA ASP A 420 -3.81 -2.69 19.26
C ASP A 420 -2.37 -2.41 18.78
N ILE A 421 -1.68 -3.45 18.30
CA ILE A 421 -0.37 -3.35 17.65
C ILE A 421 -0.60 -3.23 16.14
N TYR A 422 -0.19 -2.11 15.56
CA TYR A 422 -0.37 -1.84 14.13
C TYR A 422 0.88 -2.05 13.30
N GLY A 423 2.04 -2.08 13.96
CA GLY A 423 3.31 -2.25 13.30
C GLY A 423 4.42 -2.62 14.26
N CYS A 424 5.46 -3.24 13.72
CA CYS A 424 6.64 -3.67 14.45
C CYS A 424 7.87 -3.42 13.57
N LEU A 425 8.90 -2.73 14.06
CA LEU A 425 10.12 -2.48 13.27
C LEU A 425 11.38 -2.93 14.01
N CYS A 426 12.31 -3.49 13.23
CA CYS A 426 13.64 -3.86 13.68
C CYS A 426 14.63 -2.72 13.39
N MET A 427 15.49 -2.40 14.35
CA MET A 427 16.50 -1.34 14.19
C MET A 427 17.88 -1.82 14.67
N LYS A 428 18.94 -1.31 14.05
CA LYS A 428 20.33 -1.48 14.49
C LYS A 428 20.74 -0.32 15.39
N SER A 429 21.53 -0.59 16.43
CA SER A 429 22.14 0.46 17.23
C SER A 429 23.21 1.23 16.46
N ALA A 430 23.15 2.57 16.52
CA ALA A 430 24.17 3.44 15.94
C ALA A 430 25.42 3.56 16.84
N LYS A 431 25.33 3.16 18.11
CA LYS A 431 26.40 3.34 19.11
C LYS A 431 27.08 2.03 19.52
N ILE A 432 26.31 0.95 19.59
CA ILE A 432 26.78 -0.34 20.10
C ILE A 432 26.67 -1.35 18.98
N SER A 433 27.77 -1.94 18.55
CA SER A 433 27.83 -2.69 17.28
C SER A 433 26.98 -3.95 17.26
N ASN A 434 26.74 -4.59 18.41
CA ASN A 434 26.04 -5.88 18.54
C ASN A 434 24.57 -5.77 18.98
N GLU A 435 24.08 -4.60 19.38
CA GLU A 435 22.70 -4.44 19.87
C GLU A 435 21.69 -4.22 18.73
N CYS A 436 20.55 -4.89 18.86
CA CYS A 436 19.39 -4.73 18.00
C CYS A 436 18.19 -4.23 18.82
N TYR A 437 17.27 -3.50 18.19
CA TYR A 437 16.06 -3.00 18.85
C TYR A 437 14.80 -3.44 18.11
N LEU A 438 13.78 -3.76 18.88
CA LEU A 438 12.43 -4.05 18.43
C LEU A 438 11.50 -2.94 18.90
N THR A 439 10.75 -2.35 17.97
CA THR A 439 9.83 -1.25 18.24
C THR A 439 8.41 -1.62 17.87
N PHE A 440 7.50 -1.50 18.83
CA PHE A 440 6.06 -1.69 18.64
C PHE A 440 5.35 -0.34 18.52
N TYR A 441 4.50 -0.19 17.51
CA TYR A 441 3.68 0.99 17.29
C TYR A 441 2.21 0.71 17.63
N LEU A 442 1.68 1.50 18.56
CA LEU A 442 0.31 1.40 19.04
C LEU A 442 -0.44 2.71 18.80
N TYR A 443 -1.71 2.60 18.43
CA TYR A 443 -2.60 3.74 18.25
C TYR A 443 -3.87 3.51 19.07
N ILE A 444 -3.94 4.16 20.24
CA ILE A 444 -4.97 3.89 21.25
C ILE A 444 -5.74 5.18 21.56
N PHE A 445 -7.07 5.08 21.60
CA PHE A 445 -7.92 6.16 22.12
C PHE A 445 -7.80 6.22 23.65
N LYS A 446 -7.42 7.37 24.20
CA LYS A 446 -7.51 7.58 25.64
C LYS A 446 -8.97 7.75 26.04
N ARG A 447 -9.43 7.01 27.05
CA ARG A 447 -10.70 7.32 27.73
C ARG A 447 -10.56 8.69 28.39
N SER A 448 -11.57 9.55 28.25
CA SER A 448 -11.61 10.86 28.89
C SER A 448 -11.53 10.69 30.41
N ASN A 449 -10.59 11.37 31.08
CA ASN A 449 -10.65 11.53 32.53
C ASN A 449 -11.67 12.62 32.87
N ILE A 450 -12.53 12.36 33.84
CA ILE A 450 -13.38 13.38 34.46
C ILE A 450 -12.46 14.27 35.29
N ILE A 451 -12.18 15.47 34.79
CA ILE A 451 -11.57 16.54 35.58
C ILE A 451 -12.52 17.74 35.50
N SER A 452 -12.99 18.19 36.66
CA SER A 452 -13.71 19.45 36.90
C SER A 452 -15.08 19.65 36.23
N GLY A 453 -15.99 18.66 36.25
CA GLY A 453 -17.44 18.89 36.08
C GLY A 453 -17.93 19.44 34.72
N ILE A 454 -17.03 19.67 33.76
CA ILE A 454 -17.34 20.06 32.38
C ILE A 454 -17.04 18.85 31.51
N LEU A 455 -18.08 18.19 31.02
CA LEU A 455 -17.99 17.13 30.01
C LEU A 455 -17.57 17.73 28.67
N SER A 456 -16.28 17.94 28.47
CA SER A 456 -15.71 18.02 27.13
C SER A 456 -14.30 17.46 27.13
N LYS A 457 -14.12 16.31 26.48
CA LYS A 457 -12.92 15.99 25.70
C LYS A 457 -13.24 14.77 24.86
N THR A 458 -13.55 15.05 23.60
CA THR A 458 -13.62 14.05 22.54
C THR A 458 -12.42 13.11 22.62
N PRO A 459 -12.61 11.80 22.45
CA PRO A 459 -11.53 10.83 22.57
C PRO A 459 -10.41 11.13 21.55
N GLU A 460 -9.21 11.35 22.05
CA GLU A 460 -8.03 11.62 21.23
C GLU A 460 -7.24 10.34 20.96
N LEU A 461 -6.90 10.14 19.69
CA LEU A 461 -6.06 9.04 19.26
C LEU A 461 -4.59 9.33 19.60
N ASN A 462 -3.99 8.49 20.46
CA ASN A 462 -2.61 8.64 20.89
C ASN A 462 -1.72 7.58 20.24
N ARG A 463 -0.70 8.04 19.51
CA ARG A 463 0.41 7.20 19.05
C ARG A 463 1.37 6.92 20.20
N THR A 464 1.60 5.64 20.50
CA THR A 464 2.56 5.18 21.51
C THR A 464 3.61 4.30 20.85
N GLN A 465 4.87 4.57 21.12
CA GLN A 465 6.01 3.79 20.66
C GLN A 465 6.65 3.09 21.86
N LEU A 466 6.81 1.77 21.78
CA LEU A 466 7.52 0.98 22.79
C LEU A 466 8.74 0.34 22.15
N THR A 467 9.93 0.63 22.68
CA THR A 467 11.20 0.18 22.09
C THR A 467 12.03 -0.56 23.11
N TYR A 468 12.41 -1.77 22.75
CA TYR A 468 13.15 -2.70 23.59
C TYR A 468 14.40 -3.19 22.85
N GLY A 469 15.53 -3.19 23.55
CA GLY A 469 16.80 -3.67 23.03
C GLY A 469 17.03 -5.14 23.34
N TYR A 470 17.75 -5.78 22.43
CA TYR A 470 18.18 -7.17 22.51
C TYR A 470 19.69 -7.23 22.24
N GLY A 471 20.40 -7.89 23.15
CA GLY A 471 21.85 -7.91 23.20
C GLY A 471 22.36 -9.07 24.05
N LYS A 472 21.70 -10.22 23.92
CA LYS A 472 22.03 -11.44 24.68
C LYS A 472 23.35 -12.04 24.23
N TYR A 473 23.67 -11.90 22.95
CA TYR A 473 24.88 -12.42 22.31
C TYR A 473 25.88 -11.30 22.03
N ASN A 474 27.16 -11.68 21.93
CA ASN A 474 28.25 -10.72 21.67
C ASN A 474 28.35 -10.31 20.19
N ASP A 475 27.65 -11.01 19.31
CA ASP A 475 27.64 -10.76 17.87
C ASP A 475 26.31 -10.17 17.39
N TYR A 476 26.40 -9.28 16.39
CA TYR A 476 25.23 -8.61 15.82
C TYR A 476 24.33 -9.57 15.04
N GLU A 477 24.91 -10.53 14.33
CA GLU A 477 24.18 -11.40 13.40
C GLU A 477 23.19 -12.29 14.13
N THR A 478 23.59 -12.91 15.26
CA THR A 478 22.71 -13.73 16.10
C THR A 478 21.63 -12.89 16.78
N ASN A 479 21.99 -11.73 17.34
CA ASN A 479 20.99 -10.82 17.92
C ASN A 479 19.99 -10.32 16.86
N SER A 480 20.45 -10.03 15.64
CA SER A 480 19.61 -9.60 14.53
C SER A 480 18.69 -10.72 14.05
N ALA A 481 19.17 -11.96 13.98
CA ALA A 481 18.36 -13.12 13.61
C ALA A 481 17.20 -13.33 14.60
N GLU A 482 17.45 -13.19 15.91
CA GLU A 482 16.42 -13.32 16.92
C GLU A 482 15.42 -12.15 16.88
N ILE A 483 15.88 -10.91 16.68
CA ILE A 483 14.98 -9.76 16.50
C ILE A 483 14.09 -9.91 15.25
N ILE A 484 14.64 -10.41 14.15
CA ILE A 484 13.89 -10.71 12.92
C ILE A 484 12.86 -11.83 13.19
N ARG A 485 13.22 -12.85 13.98
CA ARG A 485 12.28 -13.89 14.40
C ARG A 485 11.11 -13.30 15.18
N TRP A 486 11.38 -12.45 16.17
CA TRP A 486 10.35 -11.75 16.93
C TRP A 486 9.43 -10.90 16.04
N HIS A 487 10.00 -10.13 15.11
CA HIS A 487 9.24 -9.33 14.15
C HIS A 487 8.29 -10.18 13.29
N ARG A 488 8.79 -11.30 12.75
CA ARG A 488 7.98 -12.25 11.98
C ARG A 488 6.85 -12.85 12.83
N SER A 489 7.13 -13.25 14.07
CA SER A 489 6.11 -13.80 14.96
C SER A 489 5.07 -12.78 15.39
N VAL A 490 5.42 -11.50 15.56
CA VAL A 490 4.45 -10.43 15.80
C VAL A 490 3.55 -10.24 14.58
N SER A 491 4.12 -10.22 13.38
CA SER A 491 3.36 -10.15 12.13
C SER A 491 2.41 -11.34 11.97
N GLN A 492 2.89 -12.55 12.28
CA GLN A 492 2.09 -13.76 12.30
C GLN A 492 0.93 -13.68 13.31
N ALA A 493 1.19 -13.17 14.52
CA ALA A 493 0.15 -12.96 15.53
C ALA A 493 -0.92 -11.99 15.02
N ILE A 494 -0.51 -10.90 14.37
CA ILE A 494 -1.42 -9.92 13.76
C ILE A 494 -2.28 -10.57 12.68
N CYS A 495 -1.68 -11.34 11.76
CA CYS A 495 -2.41 -12.07 10.72
C CYS A 495 -3.44 -13.03 11.32
N LEU A 496 -3.01 -13.91 12.23
CA LEU A 496 -3.89 -14.89 12.89
C LEU A 496 -5.04 -14.18 13.61
N ARG A 497 -4.75 -13.13 14.38
CA ARG A 497 -5.76 -12.41 15.15
C ARG A 497 -6.80 -11.72 14.26
N ARG A 498 -6.37 -11.25 13.09
CA ARG A 498 -7.24 -10.56 12.12
C ARG A 498 -7.88 -11.50 11.09
N ASN A 499 -7.62 -12.81 11.17
CA ASN A 499 -8.03 -13.81 10.20
C ASN A 499 -7.56 -13.48 8.77
N LEU A 500 -6.33 -13.00 8.65
CA LEU A 500 -5.69 -12.67 7.39
C LEU A 500 -4.77 -13.82 6.97
N PRO A 501 -4.72 -14.18 5.68
CA PRO A 501 -3.75 -15.15 5.24
C PRO A 501 -2.33 -14.60 5.43
N LEU A 502 -1.44 -15.48 5.92
CA LEU A 502 -0.08 -15.15 6.37
C LEU A 502 0.83 -14.62 5.26
N ASP A 503 0.48 -14.94 4.02
CA ASP A 503 1.08 -14.43 2.80
C ASP A 503 0.88 -12.92 2.62
N ILE A 504 -0.20 -12.30 3.14
CA ILE A 504 -0.44 -10.86 3.03
C ILE A 504 0.71 -10.04 3.63
N MET A 505 1.28 -10.48 4.75
CA MET A 505 2.39 -9.78 5.40
C MET A 505 3.78 -10.30 4.97
N ILE A 506 3.89 -11.57 4.55
CA ILE A 506 5.19 -12.23 4.29
C ILE A 506 5.52 -12.33 2.79
N LYS A 507 4.53 -12.58 1.92
CA LYS A 507 4.71 -12.86 0.48
C LYS A 507 4.14 -11.78 -0.44
N ASN A 508 3.18 -10.98 0.01
CA ASN A 508 2.53 -9.95 -0.81
C ASN A 508 3.38 -8.67 -0.96
N ARG A 509 4.70 -8.81 -1.05
CA ARG A 509 5.62 -7.70 -1.33
C ARG A 509 5.42 -7.11 -2.73
N ASP A 510 4.83 -7.89 -3.64
CA ASP A 510 4.70 -7.49 -5.04
C ASP A 510 3.40 -6.73 -5.33
N LYS A 511 2.39 -6.84 -4.46
CA LYS A 511 1.11 -6.12 -4.60
C LYS A 511 0.98 -5.01 -3.58
N ARG A 512 0.51 -3.87 -4.04
CA ARG A 512 0.41 -2.62 -3.27
C ARG A 512 -1.01 -2.07 -3.34
N ALA A 513 -1.37 -1.17 -2.43
CA ALA A 513 -2.61 -0.41 -2.55
C ALA A 513 -2.43 0.75 -3.53
N LEU A 514 -3.39 0.97 -4.43
CA LEU A 514 -3.43 2.17 -5.28
C LEU A 514 -4.06 3.31 -4.49
N VAL A 515 -3.37 4.42 -4.31
CA VAL A 515 -3.86 5.58 -3.56
C VAL A 515 -4.18 6.71 -4.53
N LEU A 516 -5.46 6.94 -4.78
CA LEU A 516 -5.94 8.03 -5.63
C LEU A 516 -6.18 9.27 -4.76
N VAL A 517 -5.40 10.33 -5.00
CA VAL A 517 -5.49 11.58 -4.25
C VAL A 517 -6.00 12.68 -5.15
N ASN A 518 -7.11 13.32 -4.78
CA ASN A 518 -7.51 14.58 -5.42
C ASN A 518 -6.83 15.74 -4.68
N PRO A 519 -5.81 16.41 -5.26
CA PRO A 519 -5.09 17.48 -4.58
C PRO A 519 -5.97 18.69 -4.24
N ALA A 520 -7.07 18.90 -4.96
CA ALA A 520 -8.04 19.95 -4.67
C ALA A 520 -9.00 19.61 -3.52
N GLY A 521 -8.99 18.36 -3.02
CA GLY A 521 -9.82 17.91 -1.90
C GLY A 521 -9.53 18.68 -0.60
N GLY A 522 -10.58 18.89 0.21
CA GLY A 522 -10.45 19.42 1.57
C GLY A 522 -9.85 20.83 1.62
N ALA A 523 -10.37 21.73 0.77
CA ALA A 523 -9.83 23.08 0.53
C ALA A 523 -8.37 23.07 0.04
N GLY A 524 -8.00 22.10 -0.81
CA GLY A 524 -6.65 21.97 -1.37
C GLY A 524 -5.61 21.38 -0.42
N LYS A 525 -6.04 20.71 0.67
CA LYS A 525 -5.15 20.17 1.70
C LYS A 525 -4.96 18.65 1.60
N ALA A 526 -5.73 17.96 0.77
CA ALA A 526 -5.74 16.49 0.70
C ALA A 526 -4.34 15.87 0.55
N TYR A 527 -3.56 16.29 -0.45
CA TYR A 527 -2.20 15.76 -0.65
C TYR A 527 -1.29 15.99 0.56
N ARG A 528 -1.36 17.19 1.15
CA ARG A 528 -0.61 17.53 2.36
C ARG A 528 -1.03 16.64 3.54
N LEU A 529 -2.33 16.41 3.74
CA LEU A 529 -2.84 15.55 4.81
C LEU A 529 -2.31 14.12 4.67
N VAL A 530 -2.31 13.58 3.45
CA VAL A 530 -1.73 12.25 3.17
C VAL A 530 -0.23 12.25 3.49
N MET A 531 0.54 13.21 2.97
CA MET A 531 1.99 13.25 3.17
C MET A 531 2.39 13.44 4.63
N GLU A 532 1.72 14.33 5.36
CA GLU A 532 2.09 14.68 6.74
C GLU A 532 1.57 13.67 7.78
N TYR A 533 0.38 13.10 7.58
CA TYR A 533 -0.29 12.30 8.62
C TYR A 533 -0.47 10.82 8.28
N VAL A 534 -0.50 10.45 6.99
CA VAL A 534 -0.75 9.06 6.57
C VAL A 534 0.54 8.29 6.32
N VAL A 535 1.50 8.91 5.62
CA VAL A 535 2.76 8.25 5.22
C VAL A 535 3.51 7.67 6.42
N GLY A 536 3.60 8.40 7.53
CA GLY A 536 4.24 7.92 8.75
C GLY A 536 3.55 6.69 9.36
N VAL A 537 2.22 6.73 9.43
CA VAL A 537 1.40 5.62 9.94
C VAL A 537 1.59 4.36 9.10
N TRP A 538 1.53 4.51 7.77
CA TRP A 538 1.69 3.39 6.84
C TRP A 538 3.13 2.86 6.80
N SER A 539 4.13 3.73 6.96
CA SER A 539 5.52 3.29 7.11
C SER A 539 5.73 2.46 8.39
N GLU A 540 5.08 2.85 9.49
CA GLU A 540 5.15 2.11 10.76
C GLU A 540 4.43 0.77 10.69
N ALA A 541 3.32 0.71 9.93
CA ALA A 541 2.55 -0.50 9.70
C ALA A 541 3.10 -1.36 8.55
N GLU A 542 4.23 -0.98 7.94
CA GLU A 542 4.82 -1.64 6.77
C GLU A 542 3.84 -1.80 5.58
N PHE A 543 2.85 -0.91 5.48
CA PHE A 543 1.80 -0.92 4.47
C PHE A 543 2.34 -0.43 3.12
N GLN A 544 2.26 -1.27 2.09
CA GLN A 544 2.75 -0.96 0.74
C GLN A 544 1.69 -0.25 -0.10
N TYR A 545 2.07 0.86 -0.74
CA TYR A 545 1.15 1.68 -1.53
C TYR A 545 1.85 2.41 -2.69
N HIS A 546 1.05 2.87 -3.66
CA HIS A 546 1.49 3.75 -4.74
C HIS A 546 0.50 4.91 -4.89
N ILE A 547 1.00 6.15 -4.97
CA ILE A 547 0.16 7.35 -5.01
C ILE A 547 0.02 7.83 -6.45
N VAL A 548 -1.22 8.10 -6.86
CA VAL A 548 -1.57 8.75 -8.12
C VAL A 548 -2.42 9.98 -7.80
N LEU A 549 -2.07 11.11 -8.40
CA LEU A 549 -2.82 12.36 -8.26
C LEU A 549 -3.86 12.45 -9.36
N THR A 550 -5.11 12.74 -9.02
CA THR A 550 -6.15 13.04 -10.00
C THR A 550 -6.04 14.48 -10.46
N GLU A 551 -6.50 14.75 -11.69
CA GLU A 551 -6.19 16.01 -12.39
C GLU A 551 -7.45 16.78 -12.78
N TYR A 552 -8.53 16.07 -13.09
CA TYR A 552 -9.82 16.63 -13.51
C TYR A 552 -10.97 15.71 -13.08
N ALA A 553 -12.20 16.23 -13.12
CA ALA A 553 -13.41 15.47 -12.78
C ALA A 553 -13.60 14.28 -13.75
N GLY A 554 -13.85 13.08 -13.22
CA GLY A 554 -13.92 11.85 -14.00
C GLY A 554 -12.55 11.22 -14.32
N HIS A 555 -11.43 11.80 -13.88
CA HIS A 555 -10.10 11.17 -14.08
C HIS A 555 -10.04 9.83 -13.33
N ALA A 556 -10.49 9.74 -12.08
CA ALA A 556 -10.43 8.47 -11.34
C ALA A 556 -11.30 7.40 -11.99
N HIS A 557 -12.51 7.77 -12.45
CA HIS A 557 -13.40 6.87 -13.18
C HIS A 557 -12.69 6.23 -14.38
N ASN A 558 -12.10 7.06 -15.25
CA ASN A 558 -11.41 6.58 -16.45
C ASN A 558 -10.16 5.76 -16.11
N TYR A 559 -9.40 6.18 -15.09
CA TYR A 559 -8.19 5.51 -14.66
C TYR A 559 -8.47 4.08 -14.18
N VAL A 560 -9.46 3.89 -13.28
CA VAL A 560 -9.79 2.56 -12.74
C VAL A 560 -10.48 1.66 -13.76
N LYS A 561 -11.21 2.25 -14.73
CA LYS A 561 -11.82 1.52 -15.83
C LYS A 561 -10.80 0.78 -16.71
N SER A 562 -9.58 1.31 -16.86
CA SER A 562 -8.49 0.69 -17.62
C SER A 562 -7.39 0.05 -16.76
N LEU A 563 -7.56 0.00 -15.44
CA LEU A 563 -6.54 -0.49 -14.50
C LEU A 563 -6.32 -2.00 -14.64
N GLU A 564 -5.08 -2.46 -14.54
CA GLU A 564 -4.76 -3.89 -14.42
C GLU A 564 -4.92 -4.32 -12.95
N LEU A 565 -6.04 -5.00 -12.64
CA LEU A 565 -6.45 -5.30 -11.26
C LEU A 565 -5.50 -6.28 -10.54
N SER A 566 -4.76 -7.12 -11.27
CA SER A 566 -3.87 -8.14 -10.72
C SER A 566 -2.71 -7.57 -9.91
N GLU A 567 -2.28 -6.33 -10.20
CA GLU A 567 -1.18 -5.64 -9.53
C GLU A 567 -1.54 -5.06 -8.15
N TRP A 568 -2.83 -4.97 -7.82
CA TRP A 568 -3.32 -4.19 -6.69
C TRP A 568 -4.03 -5.07 -5.65
N ASN A 569 -3.80 -4.76 -4.37
CA ASN A 569 -4.52 -5.39 -3.25
C ASN A 569 -5.76 -4.59 -2.81
N GLY A 570 -5.96 -3.40 -3.36
CA GLY A 570 -7.08 -2.52 -3.07
C GLY A 570 -6.85 -1.11 -3.58
N ILE A 571 -7.91 -0.30 -3.58
CA ILE A 571 -7.87 1.12 -3.98
C ILE A 571 -8.20 1.97 -2.76
N VAL A 572 -7.31 2.89 -2.40
CA VAL A 572 -7.53 3.88 -1.35
C VAL A 572 -7.82 5.22 -1.99
N VAL A 573 -8.92 5.84 -1.61
CA VAL A 573 -9.35 7.15 -2.07
C VAL A 573 -9.02 8.19 -1.01
N ALA A 574 -8.24 9.21 -1.35
CA ALA A 574 -7.94 10.36 -0.50
C ALA A 574 -8.61 11.61 -1.05
N SER A 575 -9.90 11.76 -0.75
CA SER A 575 -10.73 12.90 -1.12
C SER A 575 -12.00 12.85 -0.28
N GLY A 576 -13.14 13.26 -0.84
CA GLY A 576 -14.46 13.01 -0.26
C GLY A 576 -15.25 11.97 -1.06
N ASP A 577 -16.54 11.86 -0.74
CA ASP A 577 -17.46 10.85 -1.28
C ASP A 577 -17.54 10.87 -2.83
N GLY A 578 -17.44 12.04 -3.49
CA GLY A 578 -17.47 12.13 -4.96
C GLY A 578 -16.32 11.39 -5.68
N LEU A 579 -15.13 11.31 -5.08
CA LEU A 579 -14.05 10.52 -5.69
C LEU A 579 -14.26 9.01 -5.46
N VAL A 580 -14.91 8.63 -4.36
CA VAL A 580 -15.36 7.24 -4.13
C VAL A 580 -16.40 6.86 -5.17
N TYR A 581 -17.34 7.76 -5.47
CA TYR A 581 -18.34 7.60 -6.53
C TYR A 581 -17.69 7.36 -7.89
N GLU A 582 -16.70 8.18 -8.28
CA GLU A 582 -15.96 7.99 -9.54
C GLU A 582 -15.29 6.61 -9.62
N VAL A 583 -14.64 6.17 -8.52
CA VAL A 583 -13.96 4.88 -8.47
C VAL A 583 -14.94 3.72 -8.61
N ILE A 584 -16.02 3.70 -7.82
CA ILE A 584 -17.01 2.63 -7.87
C ILE A 584 -17.63 2.53 -9.26
N ASN A 585 -18.11 3.64 -9.81
CA ASN A 585 -18.75 3.62 -11.13
C ASN A 585 -17.74 3.33 -12.26
N GLY A 586 -16.47 3.69 -12.09
CA GLY A 586 -15.40 3.32 -13.01
C GLY A 586 -15.13 1.81 -13.03
N LEU A 587 -15.07 1.17 -11.84
CA LEU A 587 -14.93 -0.29 -11.71
C LEU A 587 -16.15 -1.02 -12.29
N MET A 588 -17.36 -0.50 -12.05
CA MET A 588 -18.60 -1.07 -12.57
C MET A 588 -18.79 -0.89 -14.09
N SER A 589 -18.07 0.06 -14.69
CA SER A 589 -18.07 0.28 -16.14
C SER A 589 -17.13 -0.64 -16.92
N ARG A 590 -16.48 -1.60 -16.24
CA ARG A 590 -15.56 -2.56 -16.84
C ARG A 590 -16.29 -3.81 -17.35
N ASN A 591 -15.67 -4.50 -18.31
CA ASN A 591 -16.19 -5.78 -18.79
C ASN A 591 -16.07 -6.91 -17.75
N ASP A 592 -15.06 -6.82 -16.89
CA ASP A 592 -14.74 -7.74 -15.78
C ASP A 592 -15.18 -7.19 -14.42
N TRP A 593 -16.26 -6.39 -14.38
CA TRP A 593 -16.71 -5.67 -13.18
C TRP A 593 -16.94 -6.59 -11.96
N GLN A 594 -17.33 -7.85 -12.15
CA GLN A 594 -17.52 -8.81 -11.05
C GLN A 594 -16.19 -9.13 -10.35
N ALA A 595 -15.08 -9.22 -11.10
CA ALA A 595 -13.75 -9.36 -10.54
C ALA A 595 -13.28 -8.03 -9.93
N ALA A 596 -13.60 -6.91 -10.58
CA ALA A 596 -13.26 -5.56 -10.10
C ALA A 596 -13.86 -5.24 -8.72
N LEU A 597 -15.09 -5.71 -8.44
CA LEU A 597 -15.74 -5.54 -7.14
C LEU A 597 -15.09 -6.30 -5.99
N LYS A 598 -14.27 -7.33 -6.29
CA LYS A 598 -13.48 -8.04 -5.28
C LYS A 598 -12.31 -7.19 -4.76
N LEU A 599 -11.99 -6.06 -5.42
CA LEU A 599 -10.94 -5.15 -5.02
C LEU A 599 -11.47 -4.18 -3.94
N PRO A 600 -10.98 -4.24 -2.69
CA PRO A 600 -11.54 -3.45 -1.61
C PRO A 600 -11.21 -1.96 -1.72
N ILE A 601 -12.14 -1.11 -1.29
CA ILE A 601 -12.00 0.35 -1.30
C ILE A 601 -11.69 0.88 0.11
N GLY A 602 -10.55 1.56 0.27
CA GLY A 602 -10.25 2.39 1.45
C GLY A 602 -10.62 3.85 1.22
N HIS A 603 -10.98 4.59 2.27
CA HIS A 603 -11.34 6.01 2.16
C HIS A 603 -10.68 6.85 3.25
N LEU A 604 -9.73 7.70 2.86
CA LEU A 604 -9.12 8.71 3.72
C LEU A 604 -9.94 10.02 3.64
N PRO A 605 -10.43 10.55 4.78
CA PRO A 605 -11.33 11.72 4.84
C PRO A 605 -10.58 13.04 4.54
N CYS A 606 -10.19 13.22 3.28
CA CYS A 606 -9.43 14.36 2.81
C CYS A 606 -10.30 15.37 2.04
N GLY A 607 -11.60 15.13 1.94
CA GLY A 607 -12.56 15.95 1.23
C GLY A 607 -13.47 16.75 2.15
N SER A 608 -14.48 17.38 1.55
CA SER A 608 -15.52 18.12 2.28
C SER A 608 -16.78 17.29 2.56
N GLY A 609 -16.94 16.13 1.94
CA GLY A 609 -17.98 15.15 2.26
C GLY A 609 -17.29 13.83 2.56
N ASN A 610 -17.44 13.31 3.78
CA ASN A 610 -16.70 12.14 4.27
C ASN A 610 -17.66 11.10 4.88
N ALA A 611 -18.88 11.02 4.34
CA ALA A 611 -19.99 10.25 4.90
C ALA A 611 -19.72 8.73 4.88
N PHE A 612 -19.05 8.24 3.83
CA PHE A 612 -18.73 6.82 3.70
C PHE A 612 -17.76 6.34 4.79
N ILE A 613 -16.62 7.03 4.95
CA ILE A 613 -15.63 6.69 5.99
C ILE A 613 -16.20 6.93 7.39
N THR A 614 -17.05 7.94 7.57
CA THR A 614 -17.78 8.14 8.83
C THR A 614 -18.63 6.91 9.17
N SER A 615 -19.35 6.36 8.20
CA SER A 615 -20.15 5.14 8.37
C SER A 615 -19.28 3.91 8.68
N ILE A 616 -18.13 3.76 8.02
CA ILE A 616 -17.16 2.68 8.28
C ILE A 616 -16.60 2.77 9.71
N VAL A 617 -16.20 3.96 10.15
CA VAL A 617 -15.67 4.17 11.51
C VAL A 617 -16.73 3.88 12.56
N ARG A 618 -17.97 4.33 12.36
CA ARG A 618 -19.10 4.02 13.25
C ARG A 618 -19.36 2.52 13.33
N HIS A 619 -19.35 1.84 12.19
CA HIS A 619 -19.52 0.38 12.13
C HIS A 619 -18.45 -0.37 12.93
N SER A 620 -17.21 0.14 12.98
CA SER A 620 -16.14 -0.45 13.79
C SER A 620 -16.34 -0.32 15.32
N GLY A 621 -17.38 0.40 15.77
CA GLY A 621 -17.65 0.69 17.18
C GLY A 621 -16.67 1.69 17.80
N ARG A 622 -15.85 2.37 16.98
CA ARG A 622 -14.87 3.37 17.44
C ARG A 622 -15.49 4.76 17.42
N PRO A 623 -15.11 5.64 18.35
CA PRO A 623 -15.52 7.04 18.28
C PRO A 623 -14.89 7.71 17.06
N ILE A 624 -15.61 8.64 16.45
CA ILE A 624 -15.09 9.46 15.34
C ILE A 624 -14.14 10.51 15.92
N ALA A 625 -12.94 10.62 15.35
CA ALA A 625 -11.98 11.64 15.78
C ALA A 625 -12.48 13.07 15.52
N ALA A 626 -12.24 13.96 16.47
CA ALA A 626 -12.75 15.33 16.42
C ALA A 626 -12.07 16.18 15.33
N SER A 627 -10.75 16.18 15.27
CA SER A 627 -10.00 16.94 14.27
C SER A 627 -9.88 16.18 12.95
N VAL A 628 -9.73 16.92 11.83
CA VAL A 628 -9.55 16.32 10.50
C VAL A 628 -8.28 15.48 10.45
N GLU A 629 -7.18 15.98 11.02
CA GLU A 629 -5.89 15.29 11.06
C GLU A 629 -6.00 13.95 11.79
N GLN A 630 -6.63 13.94 12.98
CA GLN A 630 -6.83 12.70 13.72
C GLN A 630 -7.79 11.74 13.00
N PHE A 631 -8.78 12.25 12.28
CA PHE A 631 -9.70 11.42 11.51
C PHE A 631 -9.02 10.77 10.30
N VAL A 632 -8.11 11.50 9.64
CA VAL A 632 -7.24 10.97 8.58
C VAL A 632 -6.33 9.87 9.13
N VAL A 633 -5.68 10.09 10.28
CA VAL A 633 -4.84 9.07 10.95
C VAL A 633 -5.68 7.85 11.34
N GLN A 634 -6.88 8.05 11.91
CA GLN A 634 -7.79 6.97 12.28
C GLN A 634 -8.17 6.10 11.07
N SER A 635 -8.47 6.72 9.93
CA SER A 635 -8.76 5.99 8.69
C SER A 635 -7.53 5.26 8.16
N ALA A 636 -6.35 5.91 8.14
CA ALA A 636 -5.10 5.29 7.70
C ALA A 636 -4.78 4.00 8.49
N ILE A 637 -5.04 4.01 9.79
CA ILE A 637 -4.88 2.86 10.68
C ILE A 637 -5.87 1.75 10.32
N LEU A 638 -7.14 2.07 10.06
CA LEU A 638 -8.15 1.08 9.67
C LEU A 638 -7.76 0.40 8.35
N ILE A 639 -7.30 1.19 7.38
CA ILE A 639 -6.80 0.70 6.08
C ILE A 639 -5.60 -0.22 6.26
N ALA A 640 -4.63 0.18 7.09
CA ALA A 640 -3.43 -0.62 7.37
C ALA A 640 -3.73 -1.92 8.13
N THR A 641 -4.97 -2.15 8.58
CA THR A 641 -5.31 -3.44 9.19
C THR A 641 -5.41 -4.58 8.18
N HIS A 642 -5.55 -4.28 6.88
CA HIS A 642 -5.87 -5.23 5.80
C HIS A 642 -7.20 -5.97 5.96
N GLN A 643 -8.00 -5.62 6.98
CA GLN A 643 -9.33 -6.18 7.13
C GLN A 643 -10.28 -5.55 6.10
N VAL A 644 -11.13 -6.40 5.54
CA VAL A 644 -12.10 -6.03 4.53
C VAL A 644 -13.48 -6.37 5.06
N ILE A 645 -14.42 -5.45 4.89
CA ILE A 645 -15.82 -5.62 5.27
C ILE A 645 -16.72 -5.38 4.05
N PRO A 646 -17.78 -6.19 3.88
CA PRO A 646 -18.73 -5.95 2.82
C PRO A 646 -19.63 -4.74 3.11
N PHE A 647 -20.21 -4.17 2.06
CA PHE A 647 -21.22 -3.12 2.16
C PHE A 647 -22.26 -3.19 1.02
N ASP A 648 -23.46 -2.72 1.32
CA ASP A 648 -24.57 -2.67 0.36
C ASP A 648 -24.42 -1.48 -0.60
N MET A 649 -24.87 -1.65 -1.84
CA MET A 649 -24.97 -0.57 -2.84
C MET A 649 -26.34 -0.61 -3.50
N ALA A 650 -26.87 0.52 -3.97
CA ALA A 650 -28.04 0.54 -4.84
C ALA A 650 -27.61 0.62 -6.31
N VAL A 651 -28.25 -0.16 -7.16
CA VAL A 651 -28.21 0.06 -8.62
C VAL A 651 -29.32 1.04 -8.97
N ILE A 652 -28.99 2.08 -9.74
CA ILE A 652 -29.92 3.12 -10.16
C ILE A 652 -30.00 3.15 -11.68
N ASP A 653 -31.21 3.02 -12.21
CA ASP A 653 -31.53 3.21 -13.62
C ASP A 653 -32.15 4.59 -13.84
N MET A 654 -31.65 5.29 -14.85
CA MET A 654 -32.13 6.60 -15.27
C MET A 654 -32.95 6.51 -16.57
N CYS A 655 -33.79 7.52 -16.82
CA CYS A 655 -34.65 7.57 -18.02
C CYS A 655 -33.89 7.60 -19.35
N ASP A 656 -32.65 8.09 -19.35
CA ASP A 656 -31.79 8.13 -20.54
C ASP A 656 -31.10 6.77 -20.83
N GLY A 657 -31.40 5.74 -20.03
CA GLY A 657 -30.80 4.42 -20.14
C GLY A 657 -29.45 4.28 -19.43
N GLN A 658 -28.94 5.35 -18.80
CA GLN A 658 -27.73 5.25 -18.00
C GLN A 658 -28.00 4.49 -16.69
N ARG A 659 -27.00 3.72 -16.29
CA ARG A 659 -26.98 3.00 -15.01
C ARG A 659 -25.81 3.47 -14.17
N VAL A 660 -26.08 3.77 -12.91
CA VAL A 660 -25.06 4.15 -11.93
C VAL A 660 -25.26 3.35 -10.65
N PHE A 661 -24.22 3.28 -9.85
CA PHE A 661 -24.21 2.62 -8.55
C PHE A 661 -24.04 3.67 -7.46
N SER A 662 -24.95 3.61 -6.48
CA SER A 662 -24.94 4.46 -5.30
C SER A 662 -24.50 3.66 -4.08
N PHE A 663 -23.50 4.15 -3.35
CA PHE A 663 -23.03 3.53 -2.11
C PHE A 663 -23.51 4.28 -0.86
N LEU A 664 -24.13 5.45 -1.02
CA LEU A 664 -24.47 6.36 0.08
C LEU A 664 -25.94 6.76 0.07
N SER A 665 -26.36 7.60 -0.87
CA SER A 665 -27.64 8.28 -0.82
C SER A 665 -28.20 8.71 -2.19
N ILE A 666 -29.51 8.84 -2.24
CA ILE A 666 -30.26 9.50 -3.31
C ILE A 666 -31.08 10.60 -2.67
N SER A 667 -30.97 11.83 -3.15
CA SER A 667 -31.67 12.98 -2.58
C SER A 667 -32.49 13.74 -3.62
N TRP A 668 -33.68 14.16 -3.21
CA TRP A 668 -34.57 15.04 -3.95
C TRP A 668 -35.23 16.02 -2.97
N GLY A 669 -35.28 17.30 -3.32
CA GLY A 669 -35.78 18.36 -2.45
C GLY A 669 -34.67 19.12 -1.71
N VAL A 670 -34.94 19.58 -0.48
CA VAL A 670 -34.03 20.46 0.28
C VAL A 670 -32.60 19.91 0.38
N VAL A 671 -32.41 18.59 0.59
CA VAL A 671 -31.07 18.00 0.67
C VAL A 671 -30.32 18.10 -0.67
N ALA A 672 -31.00 17.81 -1.79
CA ALA A 672 -30.42 17.93 -3.12
C ALA A 672 -30.05 19.38 -3.47
N ASP A 673 -30.90 20.33 -3.08
CA ASP A 673 -30.63 21.76 -3.25
C ASP A 673 -29.44 22.23 -2.42
N VAL A 674 -29.29 21.74 -1.18
CA VAL A 674 -28.12 22.04 -0.33
C VAL A 674 -26.84 21.48 -0.95
N ASP A 675 -26.86 20.24 -1.45
CA ASP A 675 -25.71 19.64 -2.11
C ASP A 675 -25.29 20.46 -3.32
N TYR A 676 -26.22 20.74 -4.24
CA TYR A 676 -25.96 21.48 -5.47
C TYR A 676 -25.58 22.94 -5.22
N GLU A 677 -26.35 23.68 -4.43
CA GLU A 677 -26.13 25.12 -4.25
C GLU A 677 -24.90 25.42 -3.40
N SER A 678 -24.45 24.48 -2.57
CA SER A 678 -23.28 24.68 -1.70
C SER A 678 -21.95 24.53 -2.44
N GLU A 679 -21.94 23.96 -3.65
CA GLU A 679 -20.75 23.73 -4.49
C GLU A 679 -19.94 25.01 -4.75
N LYS A 680 -20.62 26.15 -4.91
CA LYS A 680 -19.99 27.47 -5.09
C LYS A 680 -19.20 27.94 -3.86
N TYR A 681 -19.36 27.28 -2.71
CA TYR A 681 -18.63 27.57 -1.48
C TYR A 681 -17.73 26.42 -1.02
N ARG A 682 -17.21 25.57 -1.94
CA ARG A 682 -16.25 24.51 -1.60
C ARG A 682 -15.05 24.98 -0.76
N PHE A 683 -14.66 26.25 -0.88
CA PHE A 683 -13.59 26.85 -0.06
C PHE A 683 -13.91 26.92 1.44
N LEU A 684 -15.19 26.83 1.85
CA LEU A 684 -15.63 26.79 3.24
C LEU A 684 -15.61 25.38 3.86
N GLY A 685 -15.23 24.35 3.10
CA GLY A 685 -15.23 22.96 3.57
C GLY A 685 -16.64 22.48 3.96
N GLU A 686 -16.75 21.72 5.04
CA GLU A 686 -18.03 21.13 5.52
C GLU A 686 -19.07 22.20 5.92
N THR A 687 -18.64 23.40 6.35
CA THR A 687 -19.56 24.48 6.78
C THR A 687 -20.45 24.99 5.64
N ARG A 688 -20.09 24.74 4.37
CA ARG A 688 -20.92 25.12 3.21
C ARG A 688 -22.33 24.52 3.27
N PHE A 689 -22.44 23.29 3.76
CA PHE A 689 -23.72 22.58 3.84
C PHE A 689 -24.62 23.21 4.91
N THR A 690 -24.05 23.59 6.05
CA THR A 690 -24.76 24.30 7.11
C THR A 690 -25.33 25.63 6.61
N ILE A 691 -24.55 26.40 5.87
CA ILE A 691 -24.98 27.71 5.34
C ILE A 691 -26.15 27.55 4.37
N GLU A 692 -26.04 26.61 3.43
CA GLU A 692 -27.12 26.38 2.45
C GLU A 692 -28.35 25.74 3.08
N ALA A 693 -28.19 24.87 4.09
CA ALA A 693 -29.31 24.33 4.84
C ALA A 693 -30.10 25.45 5.55
N VAL A 694 -29.42 26.39 6.20
CA VAL A 694 -30.08 27.55 6.84
C VAL A 694 -30.83 28.41 5.81
N LYS A 695 -30.26 28.65 4.62
CA LYS A 695 -30.95 29.39 3.56
C LYS A 695 -32.23 28.69 3.10
N ASN A 696 -32.17 27.37 2.92
CA ASN A 696 -33.33 26.56 2.55
C ASN A 696 -34.40 26.48 3.66
N ILE A 697 -34.00 26.56 4.93
CA ILE A 697 -34.94 26.68 6.07
C ILE A 697 -35.67 28.03 6.05
N ILE A 698 -34.96 29.13 5.75
CA ILE A 698 -35.56 30.48 5.69
C ILE A 698 -36.53 30.61 4.50
N ARG A 699 -36.17 30.02 3.35
CA ARG A 699 -36.96 30.05 2.11
C ARG A 699 -37.22 28.63 1.60
N PRO A 700 -38.12 27.87 2.25
CA PRO A 700 -38.40 26.49 1.87
C PRO A 700 -39.12 26.45 0.52
N ARG A 701 -38.82 25.41 -0.26
CA ARG A 701 -39.44 25.10 -1.56
C ARG A 701 -40.22 23.80 -1.44
N PHE A 702 -41.28 23.64 -2.25
CA PHE A 702 -42.01 22.40 -2.37
C PHE A 702 -41.64 21.70 -3.68
N TYR A 703 -41.80 20.38 -3.69
CA TYR A 703 -41.44 19.51 -4.79
C TYR A 703 -42.59 18.57 -5.08
N ASP A 704 -43.21 18.74 -6.25
CA ASP A 704 -44.33 17.91 -6.69
C ASP A 704 -43.83 16.67 -7.43
N GLY A 705 -44.46 15.54 -7.09
CA GLY A 705 -44.14 14.24 -7.65
C GLY A 705 -44.65 13.12 -6.76
N TYR A 706 -44.22 11.90 -7.08
CA TYR A 706 -44.57 10.71 -6.30
C TYR A 706 -43.39 9.75 -6.23
N ILE A 707 -43.46 8.85 -5.26
CA ILE A 707 -42.49 7.79 -5.04
C ILE A 707 -43.26 6.47 -5.02
N ASP A 708 -42.93 5.58 -5.94
CA ASP A 708 -43.32 4.20 -5.86
C ASP A 708 -42.22 3.42 -5.14
N TYR A 709 -42.56 2.59 -4.17
CA TYR A 709 -41.56 1.81 -3.44
C TYR A 709 -42.05 0.40 -3.14
N LEU A 710 -41.09 -0.51 -3.03
CA LEU A 710 -41.28 -1.87 -2.58
C LEU A 710 -40.80 -1.97 -1.13
N PRO A 711 -41.69 -2.18 -0.14
CA PRO A 711 -41.30 -2.34 1.26
C PRO A 711 -40.31 -3.51 1.43
N TYR A 712 -39.40 -3.38 2.39
CA TYR A 712 -38.52 -4.48 2.80
C TYR A 712 -39.23 -5.37 3.83
N ASP A 713 -39.45 -6.64 3.51
CA ASP A 713 -40.00 -7.64 4.43
C ASP A 713 -38.86 -8.48 5.03
N THR A 714 -38.85 -8.64 6.35
CA THR A 714 -37.86 -9.46 7.07
C THR A 714 -37.93 -10.95 6.72
N THR A 715 -39.05 -11.41 6.13
CA THR A 715 -39.22 -12.80 5.69
C THR A 715 -38.53 -13.13 4.36
N ASP A 716 -38.07 -12.12 3.61
CA ASP A 716 -37.37 -12.32 2.32
C ASP A 716 -35.97 -12.96 2.47
N GLY A 717 -35.52 -13.24 3.70
CA GLY A 717 -34.18 -13.71 3.99
C GLY A 717 -33.14 -12.62 3.81
N THR A 718 -32.25 -12.45 4.78
CA THR A 718 -30.99 -11.76 4.54
C THR A 718 -30.20 -12.58 3.54
N ILE A 719 -30.16 -12.16 2.27
CA ILE A 719 -29.17 -12.66 1.31
C ILE A 719 -27.81 -12.17 1.83
N GLN A 720 -27.23 -12.89 2.79
CA GLN A 720 -25.83 -12.76 3.11
C GLN A 720 -25.06 -13.39 1.95
N MET A 721 -24.44 -12.56 1.13
CA MET A 721 -23.48 -13.04 0.13
C MET A 721 -22.29 -13.66 0.90
N ASN A 722 -22.22 -15.00 0.93
CA ASN A 722 -21.06 -15.71 1.48
C ASN A 722 -19.88 -15.54 0.52
N TYR A 723 -18.99 -14.59 0.82
CA TYR A 723 -17.75 -14.32 0.08
C TYR A 723 -16.75 -15.49 0.01
N THR A 724 -17.06 -16.62 0.65
CA THR A 724 -16.22 -17.81 0.74
C THR A 724 -16.31 -18.76 -0.46
N THR A 725 -17.15 -18.48 -1.47
CA THR A 725 -17.24 -19.32 -2.67
C THR A 725 -16.95 -18.53 -3.94
N SER A 726 -16.06 -19.08 -4.76
CA SER A 726 -15.53 -18.52 -6.01
C SER A 726 -16.59 -18.24 -7.09
N ASP A 727 -17.85 -18.66 -6.91
CA ASP A 727 -18.89 -18.60 -7.92
C ASP A 727 -20.23 -18.13 -7.34
N LEU A 728 -20.28 -16.90 -6.82
CA LEU A 728 -21.56 -16.23 -6.59
C LEU A 728 -22.05 -15.63 -7.90
N ALA A 729 -22.96 -16.35 -8.53
CA ALA A 729 -23.67 -15.92 -9.72
C ALA A 729 -24.43 -14.62 -9.41
N ILE A 730 -23.85 -13.47 -9.77
CA ILE A 730 -24.55 -12.19 -9.89
C ILE A 730 -25.44 -12.26 -11.15
N THR A 731 -26.31 -13.26 -11.23
CA THR A 731 -27.15 -13.55 -12.39
C THR A 731 -28.50 -12.84 -12.35
N LYS A 732 -28.79 -12.03 -11.31
CA LYS A 732 -30.08 -11.33 -11.19
C LYS A 732 -29.92 -9.93 -10.59
N ILE A 733 -29.28 -9.03 -11.31
CA ILE A 733 -29.52 -7.58 -11.15
C ILE A 733 -30.87 -7.29 -11.84
N HIS A 734 -31.77 -6.55 -11.19
CA HIS A 734 -33.19 -6.31 -11.52
C HIS A 734 -34.12 -7.49 -11.26
N GLN A 735 -34.18 -7.96 -10.01
CA GLN A 735 -35.28 -8.86 -9.65
C GLN A 735 -36.62 -8.11 -9.56
N HIS A 736 -36.59 -6.83 -9.17
CA HIS A 736 -37.80 -6.10 -8.80
C HIS A 736 -38.09 -4.89 -9.69
N LEU A 737 -37.12 -4.43 -10.49
CA LEU A 737 -37.28 -3.24 -11.33
C LEU A 737 -37.97 -3.59 -12.65
N LEU A 738 -39.10 -2.92 -12.91
CA LEU A 738 -39.73 -2.88 -14.23
C LEU A 738 -39.03 -1.85 -15.12
N PRO A 739 -39.16 -1.91 -16.46
CA PRO A 739 -38.69 -0.85 -17.34
C PRO A 739 -39.16 0.53 -16.85
N ILE A 740 -38.26 1.51 -16.85
CA ILE A 740 -38.53 2.82 -16.22
C ILE A 740 -39.69 3.58 -16.89
N ASN A 741 -39.96 3.29 -18.16
CA ASN A 741 -41.03 3.89 -18.95
C ASN A 741 -42.40 3.19 -18.76
N GLU A 742 -42.44 2.02 -18.11
CA GLU A 742 -43.67 1.29 -17.85
C GLU A 742 -44.23 1.65 -16.47
N PRO A 743 -45.54 1.82 -16.29
CA PRO A 743 -46.12 2.15 -14.99
C PRO A 743 -45.91 1.01 -13.99
N ILE A 744 -45.56 1.35 -12.75
CA ILE A 744 -45.52 0.37 -11.65
C ILE A 744 -46.97 0.02 -11.26
N PRO A 745 -47.34 -1.27 -11.20
CA PRO A 745 -48.64 -1.67 -10.64
C PRO A 745 -48.68 -1.31 -9.16
N ILE A 746 -49.60 -0.45 -8.75
CA ILE A 746 -49.72 0.04 -7.36
C ILE A 746 -51.00 -0.42 -6.65
N ASP A 747 -51.86 -1.19 -7.33
CA ASP A 747 -53.07 -1.75 -6.74
C ASP A 747 -52.69 -2.73 -5.61
N PRO A 748 -53.07 -2.48 -4.35
CA PRO A 748 -52.71 -3.32 -3.21
C PRO A 748 -53.20 -4.77 -3.31
N ALA A 749 -54.23 -5.05 -4.12
CA ALA A 749 -54.75 -6.40 -4.32
C ALA A 749 -53.86 -7.25 -5.26
N THR A 750 -53.12 -6.60 -6.16
CA THR A 750 -52.34 -7.25 -7.22
C THR A 750 -50.83 -6.98 -7.12
N SER A 751 -50.40 -6.03 -6.29
CA SER A 751 -49.01 -5.61 -6.17
C SER A 751 -48.56 -5.35 -4.74
N LYS A 752 -47.29 -5.67 -4.47
CA LYS A 752 -46.58 -5.31 -3.24
C LYS A 752 -46.05 -3.87 -3.25
N TRP A 753 -45.99 -3.22 -4.42
CA TRP A 753 -45.57 -1.83 -4.52
C TRP A 753 -46.59 -0.89 -3.88
N ARG A 754 -46.09 0.23 -3.37
CA ARG A 754 -46.88 1.27 -2.70
C ARG A 754 -46.48 2.62 -3.26
N ARG A 755 -47.44 3.56 -3.33
CA ARG A 755 -47.22 4.93 -3.80
C ARG A 755 -47.34 5.92 -2.66
N ILE A 756 -46.45 6.89 -2.62
CA ILE A 756 -46.57 8.10 -1.79
C ILE A 756 -46.53 9.32 -2.72
N GLU A 757 -47.55 10.16 -2.62
CA GLU A 757 -47.65 11.39 -3.40
C GLU A 757 -47.22 12.60 -2.56
N GLY A 758 -46.69 13.62 -3.23
CA GLY A 758 -46.28 14.90 -2.64
C GLY A 758 -47.46 15.82 -2.26
N PRO A 759 -47.20 17.11 -2.00
CA PRO A 759 -45.92 17.80 -2.17
C PRO A 759 -44.90 17.43 -1.08
N PHE A 760 -43.64 17.26 -1.50
CA PHE A 760 -42.53 17.00 -0.60
C PHE A 760 -41.74 18.29 -0.32
N ALA A 761 -41.12 18.36 0.86
CA ALA A 761 -40.03 19.28 1.14
C ALA A 761 -38.66 18.59 1.00
N SER A 762 -38.59 17.32 1.41
CA SER A 762 -37.38 16.52 1.32
C SER A 762 -37.71 15.04 1.12
N VAL A 763 -36.96 14.40 0.24
CA VAL A 763 -36.93 12.96 -0.01
C VAL A 763 -35.48 12.53 0.04
N LEU A 764 -35.15 11.62 0.95
CA LEU A 764 -33.80 11.13 1.14
C LEU A 764 -33.84 9.61 1.25
N ILE A 765 -33.14 8.92 0.36
CA ILE A 765 -32.97 7.47 0.39
C ILE A 765 -31.52 7.19 0.72
N THR A 766 -31.26 6.42 1.79
CA THR A 766 -29.90 6.16 2.27
C THR A 766 -29.63 4.67 2.43
N SER A 767 -28.39 4.26 2.15
CA SER A 767 -27.89 2.90 2.41
C SER A 767 -26.87 2.84 3.56
N LYS A 768 -26.53 3.98 4.16
CA LYS A 768 -25.50 4.14 5.19
C LYS A 768 -26.01 5.04 6.31
N SER A 769 -25.33 4.95 7.47
CA SER A 769 -25.77 5.66 8.68
C SER A 769 -25.57 7.18 8.65
N ALA A 770 -24.56 7.65 7.93
CA ALA A 770 -24.19 9.06 7.86
C ALA A 770 -24.29 9.61 6.43
N ILE A 771 -24.63 10.89 6.31
CA ILE A 771 -24.58 11.67 5.05
C ILE A 771 -23.50 12.77 5.09
N SER A 772 -22.92 13.03 6.26
CA SER A 772 -21.68 13.78 6.42
C SER A 772 -21.04 13.39 7.76
N LYS A 773 -19.86 13.95 8.09
CA LYS A 773 -19.20 13.68 9.38
C LYS A 773 -20.08 14.04 10.58
N ASP A 774 -20.83 15.14 10.48
CA ASP A 774 -21.64 15.71 11.55
C ASP A 774 -23.16 15.52 11.32
N ALA A 775 -23.56 14.67 10.38
CA ALA A 775 -24.96 14.41 10.08
C ALA A 775 -25.22 12.91 9.97
N ILE A 776 -25.88 12.36 10.99
CA ILE A 776 -26.27 10.95 11.06
C ILE A 776 -27.68 10.84 10.52
N SER A 777 -27.81 10.51 9.23
CA SER A 777 -29.09 10.39 8.56
C SER A 777 -29.87 9.13 8.91
N THR A 778 -29.22 8.06 9.38
CA THR A 778 -29.87 6.76 9.65
C THR A 778 -29.13 6.01 10.76
N PRO A 779 -29.32 6.38 12.05
CA PRO A 779 -28.54 5.86 13.18
C PRO A 779 -28.54 4.34 13.32
N GLN A 780 -29.65 3.71 12.95
CA GLN A 780 -29.90 2.27 13.01
C GLN A 780 -29.23 1.48 11.89
N SER A 781 -28.74 2.14 10.84
CA SER A 781 -28.18 1.46 9.69
C SER A 781 -26.75 0.97 9.91
N THR A 782 -26.46 -0.23 9.44
CA THR A 782 -25.12 -0.79 9.33
C THR A 782 -24.61 -0.69 7.88
N LEU A 783 -23.50 -1.36 7.56
CA LEU A 783 -22.99 -1.39 6.19
C LEU A 783 -23.68 -2.46 5.33
N THR A 784 -24.32 -3.46 5.95
CA THR A 784 -24.82 -4.69 5.31
C THR A 784 -26.23 -5.03 5.78
N ASP A 785 -27.08 -4.01 5.85
CA ASP A 785 -28.47 -4.13 6.30
C ASP A 785 -29.35 -4.91 5.31
N GLY A 786 -28.99 -4.89 4.03
CA GLY A 786 -29.76 -5.49 2.94
C GLY A 786 -30.99 -4.68 2.51
N TYR A 787 -31.16 -3.44 3.01
CA TYR A 787 -32.27 -2.55 2.67
C TYR A 787 -31.82 -1.09 2.51
N LEU A 788 -32.67 -0.29 1.86
CA LEU A 788 -32.57 1.18 1.81
C LEU A 788 -33.53 1.80 2.81
N THR A 789 -33.15 2.94 3.40
CA THR A 789 -34.05 3.72 4.26
C THR A 789 -34.59 4.92 3.48
N LEU A 790 -35.89 4.94 3.22
CA LEU A 790 -36.62 6.07 2.66
C LEU A 790 -37.05 7.01 3.77
N GLN A 791 -36.61 8.27 3.73
CA GLN A 791 -36.98 9.35 4.65
C GLN A 791 -37.69 10.46 3.88
N LEU A 792 -38.84 10.90 4.39
CA LEU A 792 -39.68 11.91 3.77
C LEU A 792 -40.06 13.00 4.77
N ILE A 793 -40.08 14.23 4.28
CA ILE A 793 -40.70 15.37 4.98
C ILE A 793 -41.68 16.00 3.99
N ARG A 794 -42.96 16.00 4.34
CA ARG A 794 -44.01 16.65 3.54
C ARG A 794 -43.93 18.16 3.62
N PHE A 795 -44.35 18.83 2.55
CA PHE A 795 -44.45 20.29 2.57
C PHE A 795 -45.81 20.72 3.12
N ASP A 796 -45.79 21.46 4.22
CA ASP A 796 -46.98 22.01 4.87
C ASP A 796 -46.72 23.43 5.42
N SER A 797 -47.71 24.04 6.08
CA SER A 797 -47.59 25.37 6.68
C SER A 797 -46.54 25.46 7.80
N SER A 798 -46.17 24.33 8.42
CA SER A 798 -45.22 24.21 9.52
C SER A 798 -43.80 23.92 9.06
N ILE A 799 -43.55 23.83 7.75
CA ILE A 799 -42.30 23.30 7.19
C ILE A 799 -41.02 23.97 7.71
N ARG A 800 -41.03 25.29 7.94
CA ARG A 800 -39.86 26.00 8.50
C ARG A 800 -39.48 25.49 9.89
N MET A 801 -40.48 25.29 10.75
CA MET A 801 -40.31 24.76 12.08
C MET A 801 -39.82 23.31 12.02
N ASN A 802 -40.42 22.51 11.13
CA ASN A 802 -40.09 21.10 10.93
C ASN A 802 -38.64 20.94 10.44
N LEU A 803 -38.22 21.67 9.42
CA LEU A 803 -36.84 21.65 8.92
C LEU A 803 -35.84 22.15 9.97
N THR A 804 -36.18 23.17 10.75
CA THR A 804 -35.32 23.66 11.86
C THR A 804 -35.14 22.58 12.93
N LYS A 805 -36.22 21.90 13.33
CA LYS A 805 -36.19 20.80 14.31
C LYS A 805 -35.41 19.60 13.77
N ALA A 806 -35.63 19.19 12.53
CA ALA A 806 -34.88 18.11 11.90
C ALA A 806 -33.39 18.43 11.84
N PHE A 807 -33.02 19.62 11.33
CA PHE A 807 -31.63 20.04 11.16
C PHE A 807 -30.86 20.10 12.47
N THR A 808 -31.48 20.63 13.54
CA THR A 808 -30.84 20.74 14.87
C THR A 808 -30.65 19.38 15.55
N LYS A 809 -31.49 18.39 15.24
CA LYS A 809 -31.41 17.03 15.80
C LYS A 809 -30.59 16.04 14.95
N LEU A 810 -30.30 16.39 13.70
CA LEU A 810 -29.58 15.55 12.72
C LEU A 810 -28.19 15.08 13.18
N PRO A 811 -27.36 15.89 13.89
CA PRO A 811 -26.04 15.43 14.34
C PRO A 811 -26.09 14.26 15.32
N GLU A 812 -27.14 14.19 16.12
CA GLU A 812 -27.39 13.08 17.06
C GLU A 812 -28.26 11.98 16.45
N GLY A 813 -28.74 12.18 15.22
CA GLY A 813 -29.68 11.29 14.56
C GLY A 813 -31.08 11.26 15.17
N LYS A 814 -31.41 12.22 16.05
CA LYS A 814 -32.70 12.29 16.76
C LYS A 814 -33.82 12.91 15.93
N HIS A 815 -33.56 13.25 14.67
CA HIS A 815 -34.60 13.73 13.75
C HIS A 815 -35.59 12.62 13.39
N PHE A 816 -35.22 11.34 13.56
CA PHE A 816 -36.16 10.21 13.47
C PHE A 816 -37.26 10.25 14.53
N ASP A 817 -37.00 10.86 15.68
CA ASP A 817 -37.98 10.98 16.78
C ASP A 817 -39.02 12.07 16.51
N CYS A 818 -38.99 12.71 15.34
CA CYS A 818 -39.93 13.76 14.97
C CYS A 818 -41.08 13.17 14.14
N ASP A 819 -42.31 13.34 14.61
CA ASP A 819 -43.53 12.79 13.98
C ASP A 819 -43.74 13.20 12.51
N PHE A 820 -43.14 14.32 12.07
CA PHE A 820 -43.20 14.81 10.68
C PHE A 820 -42.14 14.21 9.75
N VAL A 821 -41.25 13.36 10.27
CA VAL A 821 -40.24 12.63 9.49
C VAL A 821 -40.78 11.21 9.27
N GLU A 822 -41.33 10.95 8.10
CA GLU A 822 -41.78 9.60 7.72
C GLU A 822 -40.54 8.78 7.32
N SER A 823 -40.36 7.60 7.90
CA SER A 823 -39.24 6.70 7.60
C SER A 823 -39.70 5.26 7.39
N MET A 824 -39.19 4.60 6.35
CA MET A 824 -39.49 3.20 6.05
C MET A 824 -38.32 2.48 5.40
N ARG A 825 -38.27 1.15 5.61
CA ARG A 825 -37.29 0.27 4.98
C ARG A 825 -37.84 -0.21 3.64
N ILE A 826 -37.07 -0.03 2.58
CA ILE A 826 -37.47 -0.35 1.21
C ILE A 826 -36.41 -1.24 0.55
N ARG A 827 -36.83 -2.11 -0.36
CA ARG A 827 -35.96 -2.93 -1.20
C ARG A 827 -35.69 -2.27 -2.54
N ALA A 828 -36.69 -1.61 -3.10
CA ALA A 828 -36.63 -0.92 -4.38
C ALA A 828 -37.52 0.33 -4.37
N PHE A 829 -37.25 1.26 -5.28
CA PHE A 829 -38.01 2.49 -5.43
C PHE A 829 -38.01 3.01 -6.86
N ARG A 830 -38.93 3.93 -7.13
CA ARG A 830 -38.96 4.84 -8.27
C ARG A 830 -39.37 6.23 -7.80
N VAL A 831 -38.52 7.22 -8.01
CA VAL A 831 -38.82 8.63 -7.77
C VAL A 831 -39.26 9.25 -9.09
N VAL A 832 -40.44 9.90 -9.11
CA VAL A 832 -41.00 10.56 -10.29
C VAL A 832 -41.30 12.03 -9.96
N PRO A 833 -40.37 12.95 -10.27
CA PRO A 833 -40.63 14.38 -10.20
C PRO A 833 -41.62 14.82 -11.29
N LEU A 834 -42.62 15.64 -10.95
CA LEU A 834 -43.59 16.18 -11.93
C LEU A 834 -43.17 17.54 -12.51
N GLY A 835 -42.22 18.22 -11.88
CA GLY A 835 -41.65 19.48 -12.38
C GLY A 835 -40.65 19.27 -13.52
N THR A 836 -40.43 20.31 -14.33
CA THR A 836 -39.43 20.29 -15.43
C THR A 836 -38.04 20.75 -15.01
N THR A 837 -37.91 21.35 -13.83
CA THR A 837 -36.64 21.87 -13.29
C THR A 837 -36.50 21.56 -11.82
N GLY A 838 -35.32 21.12 -11.41
CA GLY A 838 -34.97 20.90 -10.01
C GLY A 838 -33.61 20.22 -9.89
N ASN A 839 -33.30 19.77 -8.68
CA ASN A 839 -32.08 19.03 -8.39
C ASN A 839 -32.43 17.63 -7.88
N LEU A 840 -31.75 16.65 -8.47
CA LEU A 840 -31.73 15.27 -8.01
C LEU A 840 -30.26 14.85 -7.92
N MET A 841 -29.88 14.28 -6.79
CA MET A 841 -28.49 13.91 -6.52
C MET A 841 -28.38 12.44 -6.16
N ILE A 842 -27.28 11.82 -6.60
CA ILE A 842 -26.88 10.46 -6.24
C ILE A 842 -25.47 10.54 -5.66
N ASP A 843 -25.31 10.14 -4.40
CA ASP A 843 -24.07 10.24 -3.61
C ASP A 843 -23.43 11.65 -3.63
N GLY A 844 -24.26 12.69 -3.75
CA GLY A 844 -23.84 14.09 -3.84
C GLY A 844 -23.46 14.55 -5.25
N GLU A 845 -23.57 13.69 -6.27
CA GLU A 845 -23.37 14.03 -7.67
C GLU A 845 -24.70 14.30 -8.38
N ARG A 846 -24.75 15.35 -9.21
CA ARG A 846 -25.98 15.77 -9.88
C ARG A 846 -26.31 14.86 -11.06
N VAL A 847 -27.57 14.46 -11.16
CA VAL A 847 -28.09 13.70 -12.30
C VAL A 847 -29.19 14.48 -13.03
N PRO A 848 -29.57 14.08 -14.26
CA PRO A 848 -30.69 14.70 -14.97
C PRO A 848 -31.96 14.70 -14.11
N TYR A 849 -32.67 15.82 -14.08
CA TYR A 849 -33.90 15.95 -13.31
C TYR A 849 -35.05 15.25 -14.04
N ASN A 850 -35.14 13.93 -13.86
CA ASN A 850 -36.15 13.06 -14.45
C ASN A 850 -36.42 11.88 -13.50
N SER A 851 -37.30 10.96 -13.91
CA SER A 851 -37.57 9.77 -13.13
C SER A 851 -36.32 8.91 -12.99
N ILE A 852 -36.13 8.35 -11.81
CA ILE A 852 -35.08 7.38 -11.51
C ILE A 852 -35.70 6.22 -10.74
N GLN A 853 -35.12 5.04 -10.88
CA GLN A 853 -35.50 3.87 -10.09
C GLN A 853 -34.27 3.14 -9.60
N GLY A 854 -34.39 2.43 -8.49
CA GLY A 854 -33.27 1.66 -7.98
C GLY A 854 -33.66 0.55 -7.04
N GLU A 855 -32.76 -0.42 -6.89
CA GLU A 855 -32.88 -1.52 -5.95
C GLU A 855 -31.58 -1.73 -5.18
N ILE A 856 -31.71 -2.22 -3.95
CA ILE A 856 -30.57 -2.56 -3.10
C ILE A 856 -29.89 -3.85 -3.59
N LEU A 857 -28.57 -3.82 -3.62
CA LEU A 857 -27.68 -4.94 -3.86
C LEU A 857 -26.95 -5.25 -2.53
N PRO A 858 -27.40 -6.25 -1.77
CA PRO A 858 -26.84 -6.56 -0.48
C PRO A 858 -25.40 -7.05 -0.59
N SER A 859 -24.52 -6.50 0.25
CA SER A 859 -23.15 -6.96 0.45
C SER A 859 -22.43 -7.22 -0.87
N ILE A 860 -22.47 -6.26 -1.80
CA ILE A 860 -21.84 -6.39 -3.12
C ILE A 860 -20.49 -5.66 -3.19
N GLY A 861 -20.31 -4.59 -2.42
CA GLY A 861 -19.07 -3.83 -2.34
C GLY A 861 -18.18 -4.32 -1.21
N LEU A 862 -16.87 -4.14 -1.34
CA LEU A 862 -15.87 -4.42 -0.30
C LEU A 862 -15.14 -3.13 0.09
N CYS A 863 -15.05 -2.83 1.38
CA CYS A 863 -14.28 -1.70 1.87
C CYS A 863 -13.25 -2.09 2.93
N MET A 864 -12.16 -1.33 3.02
CA MET A 864 -11.14 -1.53 4.03
C MET A 864 -11.62 -0.96 5.35
N GLY A 865 -11.78 -1.83 6.35
CA GLY A 865 -12.40 -1.47 7.61
C GLY A 865 -12.35 -2.63 8.60
N LYS A 866 -12.76 -2.35 9.83
CA LYS A 866 -12.72 -3.32 10.93
C LYS A 866 -14.13 -3.66 11.39
N GLN A 867 -14.41 -4.96 11.51
CA GLN A 867 -15.63 -5.45 12.17
C GLN A 867 -15.69 -4.93 13.62
N PRO A 868 -16.87 -4.60 14.15
CA PRO A 868 -17.01 -4.20 15.54
C PRO A 868 -16.45 -5.29 16.45
N ARG A 869 -15.73 -4.89 17.51
CA ARG A 869 -15.34 -5.84 18.56
C ARG A 869 -16.64 -6.37 19.18
N ILE A 870 -16.94 -7.65 18.98
CA ILE A 870 -17.89 -8.34 19.85
C ILE A 870 -17.27 -8.25 21.24
N ASN A 871 -17.83 -7.41 22.10
CA ASN A 871 -17.50 -7.43 23.52
C ASN A 871 -17.97 -8.80 24.03
N LEU A 872 -17.09 -9.79 24.00
CA LEU A 872 -17.17 -10.91 24.91
C LEU A 872 -16.75 -10.33 26.27
N ASN A 873 -17.74 -9.75 26.95
CA ASN A 873 -17.79 -9.26 28.33
C ASN A 873 -16.47 -8.85 29.02
#